data_AF-A0A413VPA1-F1
#
_entry.id   AF-A0A413VPA1-F1
#
_cell.length_a   1.000
_cell.length_b   1.000
_cell.length_c   1.000
_cell.angle_alpha   90.00
_cell.angle_beta   90.00
_cell.angle_gamma   90.00
#
_symmetry.space_group_name_H-M   'P 1'
#
loop_
_entity.id
_entity.type
_entity.pdbx_description
1 polymer ?
#
loop_
_entity_poly.entity_id
_entity_poly.type
_entity_poly.pdbx_seq_one_letter_code
_entity_poly.pdbx_strand_id
1 'polypeptide(L)'
;MKRFNLYVAILLMCLLGTCSMVKAETIKVTQAGTLYSLVGNKLNTMTELIVTGPLNGDDIACIRDMEALEILNMKGASIVSGGGPYYGQLTTQNNIVGDKMFFGLSQLKKIIFPANVTTIGEDSDSGGGPDYNYGSYAVARCINLEEVEFPTALEKIGAKAFERCIRLKKVALPEGVEYLCSYAFMNCDALTSVSIPSTLSYSSSSSNGYTFWGCDNLTEVSLAEGITELNFGMFQRCKSLISIKLPQSLTKINNAFVDCSGLTSINIPNKVTSTGDFSGCSSLTTVVIPEGVTSIGSFANCTNLTSITLPSTLTSFGSFSNCTSLESIELPDAITELPDYPYAFQGCTKLKSIKLPQKLNIINGHAFEGCSSLATIELPNRVTTLGAYAFQNCTALTSIDLPRGIYSIEEKTFSGCTALKSVSFPKDLQSIKKYAFDECSSLETVEIPGNVLAIEYNAFANCGIKHLVLGEGISKINDNVFSNCTQLSTIQFPSTMIHISGFSNTGLTEINFPGSVQKIGTNAFSNCKNLTKIDLSKCAALDSIYNQAFLECKSLETVILPQGLKGLGKSTFEECNKLKYLTLSSTLDTIHTRTFYNCDSLRTVIIPEGVKRINASAFYSCDSLTTLTLPSTLEDLGADVFAEAGLTKVTIPEGITTLPAGAFRECRKLESVILPSTLTKIETRENGWDSGAFYNCISLKTINFPQALTSIPSYTFYGNSLESIELPGVTEIANYAFQGCSKLEHVIFSSKLTTIGANAFNGCSFTSLELPASLKTIGEQAFYKYNSQRINTVVWNSSSEIPRNVFLSITYLFVPNGVTGSNVDAANIIRGGLTDSFEAKTESKYVDNRTIFYYEIPQAFKAKKALYSRRFTQTSGIGTARGWETIVLPFDVNKFTYTGYNSDSGENIALAPFGSEALQTEGTRPFWLYEMTTEGPQRATTLKAHTPYLICMPNNGKYPNSSNIYGNVNFIGEDETNGVLISETEGKLTTAQGQEYNLVPTYETVPKSESVYALNIGSWYDEHQEGSVFIKNYQDVNPFYAYATPTSTASAAKAPKYFSIGGGGATGIEEQLLMTPEQLTRVYSTDGIIYIHCSKAQIISIYDVNGRTVYTLKATEGDNEVHTLPDGTYFLEGQKVIVKH
;
A
#
# COMPACT_ATOMS: atom_id res chain seq x y z
N MET A 1 36.35 59.58 -68.03
CA MET A 1 37.38 60.35 -67.29
C MET A 1 36.88 61.68 -66.67
N LYS A 2 35.57 61.90 -66.43
CA LYS A 2 35.05 63.11 -65.76
C LYS A 2 34.10 62.86 -64.56
N ARG A 3 33.88 61.59 -64.15
CA ARG A 3 33.07 61.25 -62.97
C ARG A 3 33.87 60.62 -61.80
N PHE A 4 35.15 60.29 -62.00
CA PHE A 4 35.99 59.70 -60.94
C PHE A 4 36.71 60.76 -60.08
N ASN A 5 37.04 61.93 -60.65
CA ASN A 5 37.73 63.00 -59.90
C ASN A 5 36.81 63.85 -59.00
N LEU A 6 35.49 63.81 -59.21
CA LEU A 6 34.55 64.52 -58.35
C LEU A 6 34.28 63.75 -57.04
N TYR A 7 34.29 62.41 -57.08
CA TYR A 7 34.17 61.59 -55.87
C TYR A 7 35.44 61.58 -55.02
N VAL A 8 36.63 61.65 -55.63
CA VAL A 8 37.90 61.76 -54.88
C VAL A 8 38.06 63.15 -54.25
N ALA A 9 37.60 64.22 -54.91
CA ALA A 9 37.62 65.57 -54.31
C ALA A 9 36.59 65.74 -53.18
N ILE A 10 35.43 65.06 -53.26
CA ILE A 10 34.42 65.07 -52.19
C ILE A 10 34.84 64.16 -51.01
N LEU A 11 35.52 63.03 -51.26
CA LEU A 11 36.10 62.22 -50.17
C LEU A 11 37.26 62.93 -49.45
N LEU A 12 38.09 63.69 -50.15
CA LEU A 12 39.17 64.49 -49.54
C LEU A 12 38.66 65.75 -48.82
N MET A 13 37.50 66.30 -49.22
CA MET A 13 36.88 67.42 -48.50
C MET A 13 36.04 67.00 -47.29
N CYS A 14 35.52 65.77 -47.24
CA CYS A 14 34.85 65.24 -46.04
C CYS A 14 35.83 64.66 -44.99
N LEU A 15 37.09 64.41 -45.34
CA LEU A 15 38.18 64.06 -44.41
C LEU A 15 38.91 65.29 -43.80
N LEU A 16 38.50 66.50 -44.19
CA LEU A 16 38.98 67.78 -43.62
C LEU A 16 37.84 68.58 -42.93
N GLY A 17 36.78 67.88 -42.50
CA GLY A 17 35.71 68.42 -41.67
C GLY A 17 36.12 68.45 -40.19
N THR A 18 36.70 69.57 -39.77
CA THR A 18 36.83 70.04 -38.37
C THR A 18 37.28 69.00 -37.34
N CYS A 19 38.51 68.52 -37.44
CA CYS A 19 39.31 68.39 -36.22
C CYS A 19 39.77 69.81 -35.89
N SER A 20 38.93 70.54 -35.15
CA SER A 20 39.42 71.68 -34.37
C SER A 20 40.49 71.11 -33.45
N MET A 21 41.77 71.23 -33.82
CA MET A 21 42.85 71.24 -32.84
C MET A 21 42.53 72.40 -31.90
N VAL A 22 41.85 72.11 -30.79
CA VAL A 22 41.77 73.03 -29.67
C VAL A 22 43.20 73.16 -29.19
N LYS A 23 43.82 74.30 -29.53
CA LYS A 23 45.19 74.60 -29.20
C LYS A 23 45.31 74.60 -27.67
N ALA A 24 46.24 73.82 -27.12
CA ALA A 24 46.53 73.81 -25.69
C ALA A 24 46.59 75.23 -25.14
N GLU A 25 45.70 75.57 -24.19
CA GLU A 25 45.61 76.92 -23.68
C GLU A 25 46.53 77.05 -22.47
N THR A 26 47.56 77.90 -22.60
CA THR A 26 48.50 78.17 -21.51
C THR A 26 48.05 79.39 -20.73
N ILE A 27 47.66 79.19 -19.47
CA ILE A 27 47.21 80.23 -18.56
C ILE A 27 48.23 80.39 -17.42
N LYS A 28 48.68 81.63 -17.21
CA LYS A 28 49.54 81.99 -16.09
C LYS A 28 48.73 82.72 -15.03
N VAL A 29 48.51 82.06 -13.90
CA VAL A 29 47.88 82.63 -12.71
C VAL A 29 48.97 83.40 -11.94
N THR A 30 48.89 84.72 -11.88
CA THR A 30 49.85 85.55 -11.10
C THR A 30 49.37 85.78 -9.66
N GLN A 31 48.08 85.62 -9.42
CA GLN A 31 47.42 85.72 -8.12
C GLN A 31 46.42 84.57 -7.98
N ALA A 32 46.54 83.76 -6.94
CA ALA A 32 45.63 82.65 -6.70
C ALA A 32 44.17 83.11 -6.55
N GLY A 33 43.23 82.28 -7.00
CA GLY A 33 41.79 82.50 -7.03
C GLY A 33 41.27 83.25 -8.25
N THR A 34 42.10 83.40 -9.29
CA THR A 34 41.76 84.19 -10.50
C THR A 34 41.50 83.35 -11.74
N LEU A 35 41.58 82.01 -11.67
CA LEU A 35 41.46 81.17 -12.87
C LEU A 35 40.09 81.31 -13.58
N TYR A 36 38.98 81.47 -12.84
CA TYR A 36 37.66 81.72 -13.45
C TYR A 36 37.66 82.96 -14.36
N SER A 37 38.31 84.05 -13.95
CA SER A 37 38.36 85.28 -14.75
C SER A 37 39.30 85.17 -15.95
N LEU A 38 40.36 84.37 -15.82
CA LEU A 38 41.33 84.11 -16.89
C LEU A 38 40.79 83.16 -17.96
N VAL A 39 39.97 82.17 -17.57
CA VAL A 39 39.33 81.21 -18.49
C VAL A 39 38.11 81.83 -19.19
N GLY A 40 37.30 82.59 -18.46
CA GLY A 40 36.15 83.31 -18.99
C GLY A 40 35.14 82.40 -19.71
N ASN A 41 34.74 82.78 -20.92
CA ASN A 41 33.71 82.08 -21.70
C ASN A 41 34.11 80.69 -22.24
N LYS A 42 35.37 80.28 -22.02
CA LYS A 42 35.90 78.99 -22.51
C LYS A 42 35.69 77.83 -21.56
N LEU A 43 35.23 78.09 -20.32
CA LEU A 43 35.11 77.12 -19.23
C LEU A 43 34.51 75.77 -19.66
N ASN A 44 33.40 75.78 -20.40
CA ASN A 44 32.67 74.56 -20.80
C ASN A 44 33.18 73.91 -22.10
N THR A 45 34.15 74.52 -22.78
CA THR A 45 34.64 74.07 -24.10
C THR A 45 36.12 73.71 -24.12
N MET A 46 36.83 73.98 -23.02
CA MET A 46 38.27 73.77 -22.92
C MET A 46 38.57 72.28 -22.73
N THR A 47 39.30 71.70 -23.69
CA THR A 47 39.70 70.29 -23.66
C THR A 47 41.12 70.07 -23.16
N GLU A 48 42.00 71.08 -23.25
CA GLU A 48 43.38 71.02 -22.78
C GLU A 48 43.78 72.32 -22.08
N LEU A 49 44.14 72.23 -20.80
CA LEU A 49 44.60 73.33 -19.96
C LEU A 49 46.05 73.12 -19.52
N ILE A 50 46.92 74.08 -19.85
CA ILE A 50 48.26 74.21 -19.27
C ILE A 50 48.23 75.39 -18.31
N VAL A 51 48.33 75.14 -17.00
CA VAL A 51 48.26 76.19 -15.98
C VAL A 51 49.57 76.32 -15.21
N THR A 52 49.99 77.56 -14.98
CA THR A 52 51.21 77.90 -14.23
C THR A 52 50.94 78.97 -13.17
N GLY A 53 51.76 79.01 -12.11
CA GLY A 53 51.58 79.90 -10.96
C GLY A 53 50.73 79.32 -9.80
N PRO A 54 50.46 80.10 -8.74
CA PRO A 54 49.78 79.60 -7.55
C PRO A 54 48.29 79.34 -7.77
N LEU A 55 47.80 78.18 -7.32
CA LEU A 55 46.40 77.74 -7.40
C LEU A 55 45.84 77.51 -5.99
N ASN A 56 44.72 78.16 -5.65
CA ASN A 56 43.99 77.95 -4.39
C ASN A 56 42.63 77.27 -4.64
N GLY A 57 41.78 77.16 -3.61
CA GLY A 57 40.51 76.43 -3.72
C GLY A 57 39.56 76.94 -4.81
N ASP A 58 39.52 78.24 -5.09
CA ASP A 58 38.68 78.79 -6.15
C ASP A 58 39.19 78.40 -7.55
N ASP A 59 40.51 78.31 -7.73
CA ASP A 59 41.10 77.87 -9.00
C ASP A 59 40.85 76.39 -9.25
N ILE A 60 40.94 75.56 -8.20
CA ILE A 60 40.61 74.13 -8.30
C ILE A 60 39.12 73.94 -8.60
N ALA A 61 38.23 74.71 -7.97
CA ALA A 61 36.80 74.70 -8.30
C ALA A 61 36.57 75.01 -9.78
N CYS A 62 37.28 76.01 -10.33
CA CYS A 62 37.24 76.35 -11.74
C CYS A 62 37.63 75.17 -12.64
N ILE A 63 38.71 74.45 -12.31
CA ILE A 63 39.14 73.26 -13.06
C ILE A 63 38.08 72.16 -13.00
N ARG A 64 37.42 71.96 -11.85
CA ARG A 64 36.38 70.94 -11.69
C ARG A 64 35.11 71.24 -12.49
N ASP A 65 34.80 72.51 -12.70
CA ASP A 65 33.66 72.95 -13.52
C ASP A 65 33.92 72.83 -15.03
N MET A 66 35.15 72.50 -15.46
CA MET A 66 35.47 72.29 -16.88
C MET A 66 34.98 70.91 -17.37
N GLU A 67 33.71 70.82 -17.76
CA GLU A 67 33.08 69.55 -18.16
C GLU A 67 33.75 68.86 -19.37
N ALA A 68 34.41 69.62 -20.25
CA ALA A 68 35.05 69.12 -21.47
C ALA A 68 36.55 68.79 -21.31
N LEU A 69 37.13 68.98 -20.12
CA LEU A 69 38.59 68.91 -19.92
C LEU A 69 39.10 67.46 -20.05
N GLU A 70 39.95 67.24 -21.05
CA GLU A 70 40.60 65.95 -21.32
C GLU A 70 42.07 65.92 -20.83
N ILE A 71 42.78 67.05 -20.91
CA ILE A 71 44.20 67.14 -20.53
C ILE A 71 44.40 68.30 -19.54
N LEU A 72 44.89 67.97 -18.35
CA LEU A 72 45.25 68.95 -17.32
C LEU A 72 46.76 68.91 -17.05
N ASN A 73 47.46 69.97 -17.42
CA ASN A 73 48.89 70.13 -17.18
C ASN A 73 49.15 71.25 -16.17
N MET A 74 49.53 70.88 -14.95
CA MET A 74 49.83 71.79 -13.85
C MET A 74 51.33 71.79 -13.48
N LYS A 75 52.21 71.32 -14.36
CA LYS A 75 53.64 71.13 -14.05
C LYS A 75 54.34 72.39 -13.52
N GLY A 76 53.98 73.56 -14.06
CA GLY A 76 54.50 74.87 -13.64
C GLY A 76 53.62 75.61 -12.64
N ALA A 77 52.62 74.96 -12.05
CA ALA A 77 51.76 75.52 -11.01
C ALA A 77 52.30 75.21 -9.61
N SER A 78 51.64 75.73 -8.58
CA SER A 78 51.85 75.36 -7.18
C SER A 78 50.53 75.41 -6.43
N ILE A 79 50.12 74.35 -5.74
CA ILE A 79 48.91 74.37 -4.91
C ILE A 79 49.22 75.14 -3.62
N VAL A 80 48.44 76.19 -3.32
CA VAL A 80 48.58 77.03 -2.13
C VAL A 80 47.28 77.05 -1.31
N SER A 81 47.40 77.23 0.00
CA SER A 81 46.26 77.37 0.90
C SER A 81 45.52 78.69 0.65
N GLY A 82 44.19 78.67 0.70
CA GLY A 82 43.33 79.86 0.57
C GLY A 82 42.19 79.66 -0.42
N GLY A 83 41.42 80.72 -0.67
CA GLY A 83 40.22 80.67 -1.53
C GLY A 83 39.02 79.98 -0.86
N GLY A 84 37.94 79.80 -1.62
CA GLY A 84 36.74 79.04 -1.23
C GLY A 84 36.92 77.52 -1.29
N PRO A 85 35.90 76.73 -0.88
CA PRO A 85 35.95 75.28 -0.98
C PRO A 85 35.86 74.81 -2.45
N TYR A 86 36.70 73.84 -2.83
CA TYR A 86 36.70 73.28 -4.20
C TYR A 86 35.72 72.11 -4.38
N TYR A 87 35.35 71.43 -3.29
CA TYR A 87 34.37 70.34 -3.31
C TYR A 87 33.71 70.21 -1.93
N GLY A 88 32.41 70.48 -1.84
CA GLY A 88 31.69 70.45 -0.57
C GLY A 88 32.26 71.45 0.44
N GLN A 89 32.93 70.95 1.48
CA GLN A 89 33.61 71.76 2.52
C GLN A 89 35.14 71.67 2.46
N LEU A 90 35.71 71.05 1.42
CA LEU A 90 37.13 70.78 1.29
C LEU A 90 37.88 72.00 0.72
N THR A 91 39.03 72.33 1.30
CA THR A 91 39.84 73.52 0.98
C THR A 91 41.27 73.12 0.64
N THR A 92 42.01 73.94 -0.11
CA THR A 92 43.38 73.61 -0.52
C THR A 92 44.38 73.77 0.64
N GLN A 93 45.41 72.92 0.63
CA GLN A 93 46.57 73.01 1.50
C GLN A 93 47.84 73.13 0.63
N ASN A 94 48.88 73.76 1.15
CA ASN A 94 50.13 73.96 0.40
C ASN A 94 50.71 72.60 -0.06
N ASN A 95 50.96 72.45 -1.36
CA ASN A 95 51.61 71.29 -1.98
C ASN A 95 50.84 69.94 -1.85
N ILE A 96 49.56 69.96 -1.49
CA ILE A 96 48.76 68.74 -1.32
C ILE A 96 47.63 68.72 -2.35
N VAL A 97 47.53 67.60 -3.09
CA VAL A 97 46.32 67.28 -3.85
C VAL A 97 45.35 66.60 -2.87
N GLY A 98 44.47 67.41 -2.27
CA GLY A 98 43.57 67.00 -1.19
C GLY A 98 42.44 66.06 -1.61
N ASP A 99 41.62 65.64 -0.64
CA ASP A 99 40.48 64.73 -0.90
C ASP A 99 39.53 65.32 -1.96
N LYS A 100 39.05 64.47 -2.86
CA LYS A 100 38.15 64.79 -3.96
C LYS A 100 38.56 65.95 -4.88
N MET A 101 39.82 66.37 -4.89
CA MET A 101 40.30 67.49 -5.70
C MET A 101 39.96 67.32 -7.19
N PHE A 102 40.20 66.14 -7.75
CA PHE A 102 39.89 65.76 -9.12
C PHE A 102 38.93 64.56 -9.21
N PHE A 103 38.18 64.29 -8.13
CA PHE A 103 37.21 63.20 -8.10
C PHE A 103 36.16 63.32 -9.20
N GLY A 104 35.96 62.22 -9.93
CA GLY A 104 34.85 62.05 -10.88
C GLY A 104 34.95 62.90 -12.14
N LEU A 105 36.12 63.47 -12.47
CA LEU A 105 36.32 64.18 -13.73
C LEU A 105 36.34 63.19 -14.89
N SER A 106 35.14 62.89 -15.39
CA SER A 106 34.92 61.76 -16.30
C SER A 106 35.54 61.92 -17.68
N GLN A 107 35.79 63.14 -18.17
CA GLN A 107 36.43 63.39 -19.47
C GLN A 107 37.95 63.40 -19.40
N LEU A 108 38.53 63.53 -18.21
CA LEU A 108 39.97 63.66 -18.03
C LEU A 108 40.70 62.38 -18.46
N LYS A 109 41.58 62.50 -19.47
CA LYS A 109 42.42 61.45 -20.04
C LYS A 109 43.86 61.52 -19.56
N LYS A 110 44.37 62.72 -19.27
CA LYS A 110 45.75 62.93 -18.81
C LYS A 110 45.83 64.01 -17.74
N ILE A 111 46.58 63.73 -16.67
CA ILE A 111 46.90 64.71 -15.63
C ILE A 111 48.41 64.76 -15.37
N ILE A 112 48.96 65.97 -15.30
CA ILE A 112 50.35 66.26 -14.92
C ILE A 112 50.32 67.13 -13.68
N PHE A 113 50.82 66.61 -12.56
CA PHE A 113 50.80 67.31 -11.28
C PHE A 113 51.89 68.38 -11.17
N PRO A 114 51.71 69.39 -10.31
CA PRO A 114 52.76 70.37 -9.98
C PRO A 114 53.98 69.69 -9.37
N ALA A 115 55.19 70.06 -9.82
CA ALA A 115 56.43 69.38 -9.44
C ALA A 115 56.74 69.39 -7.94
N ASN A 116 56.20 70.37 -7.20
CA ASN A 116 56.37 70.56 -5.76
C ASN A 116 55.30 69.85 -4.90
N VAL A 117 54.34 69.14 -5.50
CA VAL A 117 53.35 68.37 -4.74
C VAL A 117 54.04 67.20 -4.03
N THR A 118 53.84 67.12 -2.72
CA THR A 118 54.41 66.06 -1.87
C THR A 118 53.40 64.97 -1.53
N THR A 119 52.10 65.25 -1.62
CA THR A 119 51.03 64.29 -1.26
C THR A 119 49.88 64.32 -2.26
N ILE A 120 49.45 63.15 -2.72
CA ILE A 120 48.22 62.96 -3.51
C ILE A 120 47.24 62.10 -2.70
N GLY A 121 46.20 62.74 -2.17
CA GLY A 121 45.26 62.17 -1.21
C GLY A 121 45.75 62.27 0.24
N GLU A 122 44.87 62.72 1.12
CA GLU A 122 45.12 62.91 2.56
C GLU A 122 45.12 61.60 3.36
N ASP A 123 45.70 61.66 4.57
CA ASP A 123 45.62 60.60 5.58
C ASP A 123 44.19 60.43 6.11
N SER A 124 43.44 59.56 5.46
CA SER A 124 42.21 59.01 6.03
C SER A 124 42.46 57.54 6.34
N ASP A 125 43.15 57.31 7.46
CA ASP A 125 43.47 55.98 8.00
C ASP A 125 42.21 55.34 8.62
N SER A 126 41.14 55.31 7.83
CA SER A 126 39.84 54.78 8.22
C SER A 126 39.68 53.43 7.55
N GLY A 127 40.05 52.37 8.29
CA GLY A 127 40.11 50.97 7.86
C GLY A 127 38.77 50.35 7.45
N GLY A 128 38.03 50.98 6.53
CA GLY A 128 36.86 50.42 5.88
C GLY A 128 37.25 49.51 4.72
N GLY A 129 36.54 48.38 4.56
CA GLY A 129 36.64 47.48 3.41
C GLY A 129 36.27 48.13 2.06
N PRO A 130 36.26 47.34 0.95
CA PRO A 130 36.06 47.84 -0.41
C PRO A 130 34.74 48.59 -0.63
N ASP A 131 33.72 48.32 0.20
CA ASP A 131 32.39 48.92 0.11
C ASP A 131 32.19 50.19 0.96
N TYR A 132 33.19 50.59 1.75
CA TYR A 132 33.07 51.75 2.63
C TYR A 132 33.36 53.05 1.89
N ASN A 133 32.53 54.08 2.13
CA ASN A 133 32.66 55.39 1.49
C ASN A 133 33.77 56.27 2.10
N TYR A 134 34.62 55.72 2.96
CA TYR A 134 35.74 56.42 3.60
C TYR A 134 37.04 56.18 2.81
N GLY A 135 37.81 57.25 2.59
CA GLY A 135 39.05 57.28 1.81
C GLY A 135 39.31 58.67 1.23
N SER A 136 40.54 58.93 0.74
CA SER A 136 40.91 60.16 0.08
C SER A 136 40.85 59.98 -1.44
N TYR A 137 39.71 60.33 -2.02
CA TYR A 137 39.36 60.13 -3.42
C TYR A 137 39.95 61.20 -4.34
N ALA A 138 41.23 61.54 -4.16
CA ALA A 138 41.90 62.68 -4.79
C ALA A 138 41.66 62.75 -6.32
N VAL A 139 41.80 61.63 -7.03
CA VAL A 139 41.62 61.48 -8.49
C VAL A 139 40.67 60.31 -8.82
N ALA A 140 40.03 59.73 -7.80
CA ALA A 140 39.25 58.52 -7.98
C ALA A 140 38.07 58.72 -8.95
N ARG A 141 37.66 57.65 -9.62
CA ARG A 141 36.55 57.61 -10.58
C ARG A 141 36.71 58.56 -11.78
N CYS A 142 37.93 59.00 -12.08
CA CYS A 142 38.26 59.53 -13.40
C CYS A 142 38.32 58.37 -14.41
N ILE A 143 37.14 57.92 -14.85
CA ILE A 143 36.98 56.67 -15.61
C ILE A 143 37.69 56.68 -16.97
N ASN A 144 37.95 57.86 -17.56
CA ASN A 144 38.67 57.99 -18.82
C ASN A 144 40.16 58.30 -18.66
N LEU A 145 40.68 58.38 -17.43
CA LEU A 145 42.07 58.72 -17.17
C LEU A 145 42.98 57.59 -17.68
N GLU A 146 43.87 57.90 -18.61
CA GLU A 146 44.79 56.95 -19.24
C GLU A 146 46.23 57.11 -18.74
N GLU A 147 46.65 58.35 -18.47
CA GLU A 147 48.03 58.71 -18.13
C GLU A 147 48.11 59.69 -16.95
N VAL A 148 49.06 59.42 -16.04
CA VAL A 148 49.39 60.28 -14.89
C VAL A 148 50.89 60.52 -14.89
N GLU A 149 51.32 61.80 -14.89
CA GLU A 149 52.69 62.18 -14.59
C GLU A 149 52.78 62.59 -13.11
N PHE A 150 53.38 61.70 -12.30
CA PHE A 150 53.58 61.93 -10.86
C PHE A 150 54.66 63.00 -10.62
N PRO A 151 54.52 63.83 -9.58
CA PRO A 151 55.47 64.89 -9.29
C PRO A 151 56.76 64.35 -8.68
N THR A 152 57.90 65.00 -8.96
CA THR A 152 59.21 64.54 -8.50
C THR A 152 59.40 64.63 -6.99
N ALA A 153 58.66 65.52 -6.32
CA ALA A 153 58.67 65.68 -4.86
C ALA A 153 57.65 64.78 -4.15
N LEU A 154 56.97 63.86 -4.86
CA LEU A 154 55.93 63.02 -4.27
C LEU A 154 56.49 62.09 -3.20
N GLU A 155 55.97 62.20 -1.98
CA GLU A 155 56.32 61.37 -0.83
C GLU A 155 55.18 60.36 -0.53
N LYS A 156 53.92 60.72 -0.83
CA LYS A 156 52.76 59.95 -0.36
C LYS A 156 51.60 59.87 -1.35
N ILE A 157 51.01 58.68 -1.46
CA ILE A 157 49.71 58.46 -2.11
C ILE A 157 48.70 57.93 -1.09
N GLY A 158 47.66 58.71 -0.83
CA GLY A 158 46.60 58.45 0.13
C GLY A 158 45.63 57.33 -0.27
N ALA A 159 44.80 56.91 0.69
CA ALA A 159 43.89 55.78 0.51
C ALA A 159 42.86 56.08 -0.58
N LYS A 160 42.64 55.14 -1.52
CA LYS A 160 41.70 55.29 -2.66
C LYS A 160 41.97 56.46 -3.60
N ALA A 161 43.17 57.05 -3.60
CA ALA A 161 43.52 58.22 -4.41
C ALA A 161 43.18 58.09 -5.90
N PHE A 162 43.37 56.92 -6.49
CA PHE A 162 43.11 56.59 -7.89
C PHE A 162 42.12 55.42 -8.06
N GLU A 163 41.29 55.13 -7.05
CA GLU A 163 40.30 54.05 -7.14
C GLU A 163 39.44 54.20 -8.42
N ARG A 164 39.25 53.09 -9.15
CA ARG A 164 38.37 53.02 -10.33
C ARG A 164 38.73 54.03 -11.43
N CYS A 165 40.00 54.39 -11.55
CA CYS A 165 40.55 54.94 -12.79
C CYS A 165 40.70 53.81 -13.81
N ILE A 166 39.58 53.31 -14.32
CA ILE A 166 39.49 52.04 -15.06
C ILE A 166 40.25 52.05 -16.40
N ARG A 167 40.61 53.21 -16.95
CA ARG A 167 41.42 53.33 -18.18
C ARG A 167 42.90 53.61 -17.92
N LEU A 168 43.33 53.71 -16.66
CA LEU A 168 44.70 54.07 -16.32
C LEU A 168 45.63 52.93 -16.76
N LYS A 169 46.58 53.22 -17.66
CA LYS A 169 47.37 52.16 -18.32
C LYS A 169 48.64 51.77 -17.56
N LYS A 170 49.28 52.75 -16.92
CA LYS A 170 50.60 52.61 -16.29
C LYS A 170 50.71 53.48 -15.05
N VAL A 171 51.37 52.96 -14.02
CA VAL A 171 51.75 53.69 -12.80
C VAL A 171 53.26 53.54 -12.60
N ALA A 172 54.00 54.64 -12.73
CA ALA A 172 55.43 54.70 -12.48
C ALA A 172 55.70 55.69 -11.34
N LEU A 173 55.93 55.17 -10.15
CA LEU A 173 56.14 55.98 -8.95
C LEU A 173 57.60 56.48 -8.86
N PRO A 174 57.84 57.75 -8.50
CA PRO A 174 59.19 58.28 -8.32
C PRO A 174 59.86 57.74 -7.04
N GLU A 175 61.20 57.74 -6.99
CA GLU A 175 62.00 57.31 -5.83
C GLU A 175 61.79 58.15 -4.55
N GLY A 176 61.00 59.22 -4.58
CA GLY A 176 60.63 59.96 -3.38
C GLY A 176 59.47 59.32 -2.60
N VAL A 177 58.72 58.38 -3.19
CA VAL A 177 57.49 57.86 -2.58
C VAL A 177 57.81 56.92 -1.43
N GLU A 178 57.44 57.32 -0.22
CA GLU A 178 57.65 56.58 1.02
C GLU A 178 56.39 55.82 1.47
N TYR A 179 55.18 56.28 1.08
CA TYR A 179 53.92 55.71 1.56
C TYR A 179 52.90 55.47 0.44
N LEU A 180 52.39 54.22 0.36
CA LEU A 180 51.24 53.82 -0.44
C LEU A 180 50.13 53.29 0.47
N CYS A 181 49.05 54.05 0.60
CA CYS A 181 47.93 53.74 1.47
C CYS A 181 46.93 52.76 0.84
N SER A 182 45.94 52.37 1.65
CA SER A 182 44.97 51.33 1.30
C SER A 182 44.16 51.63 0.03
N TYR A 183 44.03 50.63 -0.84
CA TYR A 183 43.19 50.68 -2.05
C TYR A 183 43.54 51.83 -3.03
N ALA A 184 44.74 52.42 -2.95
CA ALA A 184 45.11 53.60 -3.73
C ALA A 184 44.86 53.47 -5.24
N PHE A 185 45.03 52.29 -5.83
CA PHE A 185 44.79 51.99 -7.25
C PHE A 185 43.79 50.85 -7.44
N MET A 186 42.84 50.67 -6.50
CA MET A 186 41.87 49.59 -6.55
C MET A 186 41.00 49.65 -7.82
N ASN A 187 40.81 48.51 -8.50
CA ASN A 187 40.03 48.37 -9.74
C ASN A 187 40.44 49.34 -10.86
N CYS A 188 41.74 49.61 -11.01
CA CYS A 188 42.27 50.23 -12.22
C CYS A 188 42.37 49.17 -13.33
N ASP A 189 41.23 48.84 -13.95
CA ASP A 189 41.10 47.66 -14.80
C ASP A 189 42.04 47.64 -16.00
N ALA A 190 42.35 48.78 -16.64
CA ALA A 190 43.27 48.85 -17.77
C ALA A 190 44.76 48.92 -17.37
N LEU A 191 45.08 48.85 -16.08
CA LEU A 191 46.45 48.96 -15.59
C LEU A 191 47.22 47.71 -15.98
N THR A 192 48.25 47.88 -16.81
CA THR A 192 49.08 46.78 -17.33
C THR A 192 50.46 46.74 -16.70
N SER A 193 51.00 47.89 -16.30
CA SER A 193 52.35 47.99 -15.72
C SER A 193 52.43 48.92 -14.49
N VAL A 194 53.16 48.45 -13.49
CA VAL A 194 53.45 49.16 -12.22
C VAL A 194 54.94 49.11 -11.91
N SER A 195 55.51 50.26 -11.50
CA SER A 195 56.86 50.36 -10.94
C SER A 195 56.81 50.93 -9.53
N ILE A 196 57.36 50.18 -8.57
CA ILE A 196 57.40 50.50 -7.14
C ILE A 196 58.85 50.84 -6.72
N PRO A 197 59.09 52.01 -6.07
CA PRO A 197 60.43 52.51 -5.77
C PRO A 197 61.03 51.88 -4.50
N SER A 198 62.32 52.11 -4.28
CA SER A 198 63.08 51.51 -3.18
C SER A 198 62.80 52.12 -1.80
N THR A 199 62.31 53.36 -1.78
CA THR A 199 62.01 54.16 -0.57
C THR A 199 60.73 53.78 0.15
N LEU A 200 59.95 52.86 -0.41
CA LEU A 200 58.66 52.48 0.15
C LEU A 200 58.85 51.77 1.50
N SER A 201 58.31 52.38 2.56
CA SER A 201 58.38 51.88 3.92
C SER A 201 56.97 51.77 4.49
N TYR A 202 56.66 50.65 5.13
CA TYR A 202 55.36 50.44 5.73
C TYR A 202 55.47 50.46 7.25
N SER A 203 54.65 51.28 7.91
CA SER A 203 54.46 51.15 9.35
C SER A 203 53.54 49.96 9.61
N SER A 204 53.84 49.18 10.64
CA SER A 204 53.26 47.87 10.93
C SER A 204 51.77 47.85 11.34
N SER A 205 50.96 48.86 10.97
CA SER A 205 49.52 48.84 11.18
C SER A 205 48.83 48.14 10.00
N SER A 206 47.96 47.18 10.30
CA SER A 206 47.13 46.41 9.37
C SER A 206 46.10 47.25 8.58
N SER A 207 46.23 48.58 8.57
CA SER A 207 45.36 49.53 7.90
C SER A 207 45.88 50.00 6.52
N ASN A 208 47.05 49.53 6.06
CA ASN A 208 47.67 49.88 4.77
C ASN A 208 47.82 48.65 3.84
N GLY A 209 46.79 48.29 3.07
CA GLY A 209 46.77 47.11 2.21
C GLY A 209 46.00 47.28 0.90
N TYR A 210 45.99 46.26 0.04
CA TYR A 210 45.13 46.17 -1.14
C TYR A 210 45.38 47.26 -2.20
N THR A 211 46.59 47.79 -2.26
CA THR A 211 46.97 48.94 -3.11
C THR A 211 46.54 48.77 -4.57
N PHE A 212 46.72 47.59 -5.16
CA PHE A 212 46.35 47.25 -6.54
C PHE A 212 45.26 46.17 -6.59
N TRP A 213 44.39 46.11 -5.58
CA TRP A 213 43.34 45.10 -5.54
C TRP A 213 42.43 45.17 -6.76
N GLY A 214 42.18 44.02 -7.38
CA GLY A 214 41.28 43.92 -8.53
C GLY A 214 41.80 44.58 -9.83
N CYS A 215 43.10 44.90 -9.92
CA CYS A 215 43.73 45.29 -11.18
C CYS A 215 43.88 44.08 -12.11
N ASP A 216 42.76 43.61 -12.67
CA ASP A 216 42.64 42.32 -13.35
C ASP A 216 43.56 42.18 -14.57
N ASN A 217 43.97 43.28 -15.25
CA ASN A 217 44.87 43.25 -16.42
C ASN A 217 46.35 43.55 -16.10
N LEU A 218 46.73 43.63 -14.82
CA LEU A 218 48.12 43.88 -14.43
C LEU A 218 49.00 42.68 -14.80
N THR A 219 50.01 42.91 -15.64
CA THR A 219 50.91 41.86 -16.17
C THR A 219 52.37 42.13 -15.85
N GLU A 220 52.79 43.39 -15.80
CA GLU A 220 54.17 43.80 -15.55
C GLU A 220 54.30 44.54 -14.21
N VAL A 221 54.94 43.90 -13.23
CA VAL A 221 55.24 44.54 -11.93
C VAL A 221 56.74 44.58 -11.72
N SER A 222 57.27 45.80 -11.55
CA SER A 222 58.67 46.06 -11.22
C SER A 222 58.78 46.53 -9.77
N LEU A 223 59.50 45.75 -8.95
CA LEU A 223 59.80 46.06 -7.55
C LEU A 223 61.29 46.43 -7.43
N ALA A 224 61.60 47.61 -6.90
CA ALA A 224 62.99 48.01 -6.69
C ALA A 224 63.69 47.17 -5.59
N GLU A 225 65.00 46.98 -5.74
CA GLU A 225 65.83 46.40 -4.67
C GLU A 225 65.92 47.39 -3.49
N GLY A 226 65.80 46.88 -2.27
CA GLY A 226 65.71 47.69 -1.05
C GLY A 226 64.37 47.54 -0.31
N ILE A 227 63.30 47.19 -1.03
CA ILE A 227 61.98 46.92 -0.44
C ILE A 227 62.07 45.74 0.53
N THR A 228 61.69 45.95 1.80
CA THR A 228 61.78 44.93 2.86
C THR A 228 60.46 44.20 3.13
N GLU A 229 59.32 44.75 2.74
CA GLU A 229 58.01 44.09 2.88
C GLU A 229 57.04 44.52 1.77
N LEU A 230 56.07 43.67 1.44
CA LEU A 230 54.93 44.01 0.58
C LEU A 230 53.70 44.33 1.43
N ASN A 231 52.81 45.19 0.93
CA ASN A 231 51.55 45.49 1.61
C ASN A 231 50.61 44.28 1.72
N PHE A 232 49.77 44.28 2.75
CA PHE A 232 48.74 43.25 2.90
C PHE A 232 47.85 43.18 1.66
N GLY A 233 47.75 42.04 0.98
CA GLY A 233 46.88 41.89 -0.20
C GLY A 233 47.21 42.84 -1.37
N MET A 234 48.46 43.35 -1.45
CA MET A 234 48.88 44.38 -2.42
C MET A 234 48.41 44.14 -3.86
N PHE A 235 48.52 42.90 -4.33
CA PHE A 235 48.16 42.46 -5.68
C PHE A 235 46.96 41.52 -5.69
N GLN A 236 46.17 41.46 -4.61
CA GLN A 236 45.08 40.50 -4.53
C GLN A 236 44.08 40.68 -5.68
N ARG A 237 43.64 39.56 -6.27
CA ARG A 237 42.82 39.50 -7.48
C ARG A 237 43.46 40.15 -8.73
N CYS A 238 44.78 40.32 -8.82
CA CYS A 238 45.44 40.67 -10.09
C CYS A 238 45.50 39.45 -11.01
N LYS A 239 44.38 39.14 -11.68
CA LYS A 239 44.20 37.86 -12.38
C LYS A 239 45.12 37.65 -13.58
N SER A 240 45.58 38.71 -14.25
CA SER A 240 46.50 38.59 -15.39
C SER A 240 47.98 38.56 -15.00
N LEU A 241 48.32 38.62 -13.71
CA LEU A 241 49.71 38.60 -13.26
C LEU A 241 50.29 37.18 -13.41
N ILE A 242 51.06 36.95 -14.46
CA ILE A 242 51.61 35.62 -14.80
C ILE A 242 52.84 35.26 -13.97
N SER A 243 53.70 36.25 -13.70
CA SER A 243 54.96 36.09 -12.95
C SER A 243 55.37 37.42 -12.33
N ILE A 244 56.06 37.37 -11.20
CA ILE A 244 56.63 38.54 -10.54
C ILE A 244 58.03 38.22 -9.99
N LYS A 245 58.97 39.15 -10.17
CA LYS A 245 60.31 39.03 -9.58
C LYS A 245 60.33 39.71 -8.21
N LEU A 246 60.47 38.92 -7.15
CA LEU A 246 60.58 39.44 -5.78
C LEU A 246 62.03 39.90 -5.48
N PRO A 247 62.23 41.07 -4.85
CA PRO A 247 63.56 41.58 -4.51
C PRO A 247 64.21 40.76 -3.39
N GLN A 248 65.55 40.68 -3.36
CA GLN A 248 66.27 39.85 -2.37
C GLN A 248 66.32 40.48 -0.97
N SER A 249 65.98 41.77 -0.85
CA SER A 249 65.81 42.48 0.42
C SER A 249 64.53 42.10 1.18
N LEU A 250 63.60 41.40 0.54
CA LEU A 250 62.27 41.15 1.10
C LEU A 250 62.31 40.20 2.31
N THR A 251 61.62 40.59 3.39
CA THR A 251 61.47 39.83 4.63
C THR A 251 60.03 39.38 4.88
N LYS A 252 59.03 40.07 4.28
CA LYS A 252 57.59 39.76 4.43
C LYS A 252 56.82 39.98 3.12
N ILE A 253 55.91 39.05 2.79
CA ILE A 253 55.04 39.12 1.59
C ILE A 253 53.59 39.53 1.93
N ASN A 254 53.16 39.36 3.18
CA ASN A 254 51.85 39.80 3.70
C ASN A 254 50.64 39.43 2.81
N ASN A 255 50.52 38.18 2.36
CA ASN A 255 49.36 37.70 1.57
C ASN A 255 49.12 38.51 0.27
N ALA A 256 50.18 39.09 -0.32
CA ALA A 256 50.06 39.98 -1.46
C ALA A 256 49.38 39.36 -2.69
N PHE A 257 49.33 38.03 -2.81
CA PHE A 257 49.00 37.32 -4.04
C PHE A 257 47.69 36.51 -4.00
N VAL A 258 46.86 36.64 -2.97
CA VAL A 258 45.56 35.94 -2.90
C VAL A 258 44.74 36.20 -4.17
N ASP A 259 44.10 35.17 -4.72
CA ASP A 259 43.30 35.20 -5.96
C ASP A 259 44.04 35.72 -7.22
N CYS A 260 45.38 35.73 -7.24
CA CYS A 260 46.16 35.96 -8.46
C CYS A 260 46.10 34.72 -9.37
N SER A 261 44.91 34.47 -9.94
CA SER A 261 44.60 33.23 -10.67
C SER A 261 45.46 32.97 -11.92
N GLY A 262 46.12 34.00 -12.49
CA GLY A 262 47.07 33.85 -13.60
C GLY A 262 48.50 33.53 -13.19
N LEU A 263 48.85 33.62 -11.90
CA LEU A 263 50.22 33.43 -11.43
C LEU A 263 50.65 31.98 -11.63
N THR A 264 51.66 31.75 -12.46
CA THR A 264 52.12 30.41 -12.86
C THR A 264 53.28 29.89 -12.02
N SER A 265 54.14 30.80 -11.56
CA SER A 265 55.29 30.48 -10.71
C SER A 265 55.66 31.63 -9.79
N ILE A 266 56.25 31.30 -8.63
CA ILE A 266 56.82 32.29 -7.72
C ILE A 266 58.06 31.76 -7.00
N ASN A 267 59.08 32.62 -6.88
CA ASN A 267 60.33 32.33 -6.18
C ASN A 267 60.42 33.18 -4.92
N ILE A 268 60.37 32.54 -3.75
CA ILE A 268 60.40 33.22 -2.44
C ILE A 268 61.86 33.60 -2.09
N PRO A 269 62.16 34.87 -1.73
CA PRO A 269 63.51 35.29 -1.36
C PRO A 269 64.03 34.69 -0.04
N ASN A 270 65.34 34.52 0.08
CA ASN A 270 66.00 33.81 1.20
C ASN A 270 65.82 34.46 2.59
N LYS A 271 65.49 35.76 2.65
CA LYS A 271 65.28 36.48 3.91
C LYS A 271 63.83 36.41 4.42
N VAL A 272 62.92 35.83 3.64
CA VAL A 272 61.52 35.64 4.02
C VAL A 272 61.40 34.49 5.01
N THR A 273 60.74 34.73 6.14
CA THR A 273 60.46 33.71 7.15
C THR A 273 59.04 33.13 7.05
N SER A 274 58.12 33.86 6.40
CA SER A 274 56.75 33.43 6.09
C SER A 274 56.31 33.86 4.69
N THR A 275 55.82 32.91 3.89
CA THR A 275 55.52 33.11 2.46
C THR A 275 54.28 33.97 2.19
N GLY A 276 53.38 34.09 3.16
CA GLY A 276 52.02 34.60 2.94
C GLY A 276 51.11 33.62 2.20
N ASP A 277 49.86 34.04 2.02
CA ASP A 277 48.74 33.31 1.41
C ASP A 277 48.72 33.43 -0.13
N PHE A 278 48.54 32.28 -0.79
CA PHE A 278 48.42 32.06 -2.24
C PHE A 278 47.09 31.40 -2.62
N SER A 279 46.08 31.43 -1.75
CA SER A 279 44.77 30.87 -2.01
C SER A 279 44.18 31.48 -3.28
N GLY A 280 43.61 30.66 -4.16
CA GLY A 280 43.01 31.10 -5.42
C GLY A 280 44.01 31.37 -6.56
N CYS A 281 45.32 31.15 -6.37
CA CYS A 281 46.31 31.14 -7.45
C CYS A 281 46.18 29.86 -8.30
N SER A 282 45.05 29.71 -8.99
CA SER A 282 44.66 28.47 -9.69
C SER A 282 45.60 28.03 -10.82
N SER A 283 46.36 28.95 -11.43
CA SER A 283 47.38 28.64 -12.45
C SER A 283 48.75 28.27 -11.89
N LEU A 284 48.94 28.32 -10.56
CA LEU A 284 50.25 28.12 -9.94
C LEU A 284 50.70 26.67 -10.09
N THR A 285 51.83 26.47 -10.74
CA THR A 285 52.42 25.13 -10.99
C THR A 285 53.73 24.92 -10.25
N THR A 286 54.49 26.00 -10.01
CA THR A 286 55.83 25.93 -9.39
C THR A 286 55.97 26.99 -8.30
N VAL A 287 56.39 26.56 -7.11
CA VAL A 287 56.68 27.44 -5.97
C VAL A 287 58.03 27.05 -5.41
N VAL A 288 58.98 27.98 -5.36
CA VAL A 288 60.30 27.75 -4.77
C VAL A 288 60.35 28.41 -3.39
N ILE A 289 60.46 27.59 -2.35
CA ILE A 289 60.49 28.01 -0.94
C ILE A 289 61.90 27.76 -0.37
N PRO A 290 62.59 28.77 0.19
CA PRO A 290 63.93 28.59 0.75
C PRO A 290 63.90 27.93 2.14
N GLU A 291 65.01 27.28 2.52
CA GLU A 291 65.15 26.56 3.81
C GLU A 291 65.02 27.45 5.07
N GLY A 292 65.07 28.78 4.93
CA GLY A 292 64.87 29.70 6.06
C GLY A 292 63.41 29.91 6.48
N VAL A 293 62.43 29.41 5.71
CA VAL A 293 61.00 29.61 5.95
C VAL A 293 60.48 28.66 7.02
N THR A 294 59.95 29.20 8.11
CA THR A 294 59.41 28.43 9.24
C THR A 294 57.89 28.28 9.22
N SER A 295 57.19 29.08 8.39
CA SER A 295 55.74 29.00 8.21
C SER A 295 55.33 29.35 6.78
N ILE A 296 54.40 28.60 6.19
CA ILE A 296 53.82 28.90 4.86
C ILE A 296 52.33 29.21 5.00
N GLY A 297 51.83 30.13 4.18
CA GLY A 297 50.39 30.43 4.13
C GLY A 297 49.58 29.37 3.38
N SER A 298 48.33 29.70 3.08
CA SER A 298 47.41 28.80 2.38
C SER A 298 47.69 28.77 0.87
N PHE A 299 47.57 27.59 0.28
CA PHE A 299 47.55 27.29 -1.15
C PHE A 299 46.16 26.78 -1.59
N ALA A 300 45.12 27.02 -0.80
CA ALA A 300 43.76 26.57 -1.12
C ALA A 300 43.33 26.98 -2.54
N ASN A 301 42.72 26.07 -3.31
CA ASN A 301 42.32 26.27 -4.70
C ASN A 301 43.47 26.56 -5.69
N CYS A 302 44.72 26.20 -5.37
CA CYS A 302 45.81 26.12 -6.36
C CYS A 302 45.63 24.88 -7.25
N THR A 303 44.61 24.88 -8.11
CA THR A 303 44.12 23.71 -8.84
C THR A 303 45.12 23.09 -9.81
N ASN A 304 46.14 23.83 -10.28
CA ASN A 304 47.20 23.33 -11.17
C ASN A 304 48.49 22.92 -10.45
N LEU A 305 48.56 23.06 -9.12
CA LEU A 305 49.75 22.67 -8.36
C LEU A 305 49.85 21.15 -8.30
N THR A 306 50.84 20.57 -8.98
CA THR A 306 51.03 19.12 -9.06
C THR A 306 51.91 18.56 -7.96
N SER A 307 52.88 19.36 -7.49
CA SER A 307 53.80 19.04 -6.40
C SER A 307 54.35 20.32 -5.78
N ILE A 308 54.81 20.23 -4.53
CA ILE A 308 55.49 21.31 -3.82
C ILE A 308 56.56 20.72 -2.90
N THR A 309 57.75 21.34 -2.86
CA THR A 309 58.81 20.96 -1.91
C THR A 309 58.74 21.89 -0.71
N LEU A 310 58.61 21.32 0.49
CA LEU A 310 58.53 22.05 1.74
C LEU A 310 59.90 22.07 2.44
N PRO A 311 60.31 23.21 3.04
CA PRO A 311 61.60 23.32 3.72
C PRO A 311 61.61 22.51 5.02
N SER A 312 62.80 22.02 5.41
CA SER A 312 62.96 21.17 6.60
C SER A 312 62.69 21.89 7.94
N THR A 313 62.76 23.23 7.93
CA THR A 313 62.55 24.12 9.08
C THR A 313 61.08 24.46 9.33
N LEU A 314 60.16 23.98 8.48
CA LEU A 314 58.74 24.29 8.56
C LEU A 314 58.09 23.68 9.82
N THR A 315 57.54 24.53 10.68
CA THR A 315 56.82 24.08 11.89
C THR A 315 55.30 24.10 11.73
N SER A 316 54.79 24.86 10.76
CA SER A 316 53.36 25.01 10.46
C SER A 316 53.12 25.38 9.00
N PHE A 317 51.96 25.04 8.46
CA PHE A 317 51.55 25.40 7.10
C PHE A 317 50.07 25.80 7.06
N GLY A 318 49.65 26.51 6.01
CA GLY A 318 48.24 26.80 5.74
C GLY A 318 47.52 25.64 5.04
N SER A 319 46.45 25.92 4.30
CA SER A 319 45.65 24.89 3.64
C SER A 319 46.16 24.54 2.24
N PHE A 320 46.05 23.27 1.84
CA PHE A 320 46.13 22.80 0.46
C PHE A 320 44.76 22.35 -0.07
N SER A 321 43.65 22.77 0.56
CA SER A 321 42.30 22.38 0.16
C SER A 321 42.04 22.69 -1.32
N ASN A 322 41.36 21.78 -2.02
CA ASN A 322 41.03 21.86 -3.44
C ASN A 322 42.25 22.07 -4.37
N CYS A 323 43.45 21.69 -3.94
CA CYS A 323 44.58 21.48 -4.86
C CYS A 323 44.35 20.19 -5.66
N THR A 324 43.40 20.22 -6.58
CA THR A 324 42.87 19.05 -7.30
C THR A 324 43.87 18.37 -8.22
N SER A 325 45.00 19.01 -8.55
CA SER A 325 46.09 18.40 -9.31
C SER A 325 47.24 17.85 -8.46
N LEU A 326 47.24 18.07 -7.14
CA LEU A 326 48.33 17.65 -6.26
C LEU A 326 48.36 16.13 -6.17
N GLU A 327 49.46 15.51 -6.61
CA GLU A 327 49.58 14.03 -6.65
C GLU A 327 50.24 13.45 -5.40
N SER A 328 51.19 14.17 -4.82
CA SER A 328 51.94 13.77 -3.62
C SER A 328 52.52 14.97 -2.90
N ILE A 329 52.67 14.86 -1.58
CA ILE A 329 53.34 15.86 -0.74
C ILE A 329 54.07 15.17 0.43
N GLU A 330 55.27 15.67 0.76
CA GLU A 330 56.02 15.24 1.94
C GLU A 330 56.00 16.34 3.00
N LEU A 331 55.48 16.02 4.19
CA LEU A 331 55.41 16.95 5.31
C LEU A 331 56.70 16.90 6.17
N PRO A 332 57.31 18.05 6.49
CA PRO A 332 58.48 18.12 7.38
C PRO A 332 58.24 17.58 8.80
N ASP A 333 59.25 16.93 9.37
CA ASP A 333 59.19 16.23 10.67
C ASP A 333 58.87 17.12 11.88
N ALA A 334 59.01 18.44 11.76
CA ALA A 334 58.71 19.38 12.83
C ALA A 334 57.21 19.67 13.00
N ILE A 335 56.37 19.30 12.03
CA ILE A 335 54.91 19.47 12.09
C ILE A 335 54.30 18.48 13.10
N THR A 336 53.50 19.01 14.02
CA THR A 336 52.81 18.23 15.07
C THR A 336 51.29 18.15 14.88
N GLU A 337 50.71 19.00 14.03
CA GLU A 337 49.27 19.12 13.81
C GLU A 337 48.97 19.56 12.37
N LEU A 338 47.96 18.96 11.75
CA LEU A 338 47.44 19.40 10.45
C LEU A 338 46.44 20.56 10.63
N PRO A 339 46.39 21.57 9.75
CA PRO A 339 45.49 22.72 9.89
C PRO A 339 44.00 22.37 10.00
N ASP A 340 43.29 23.01 10.94
CA ASP A 340 41.85 22.84 11.17
C ASP A 340 40.98 23.71 10.25
N TYR A 341 41.35 24.97 10.00
CA TYR A 341 40.65 25.86 9.06
C TYR A 341 41.66 26.58 8.15
N PRO A 342 41.48 26.60 6.82
CA PRO A 342 40.41 26.01 6.00
C PRO A 342 40.72 24.55 5.56
N TYR A 343 41.00 23.66 6.52
CA TYR A 343 41.35 22.24 6.34
C TYR A 343 42.65 21.98 5.57
N ALA A 344 43.36 20.91 5.92
CA ALA A 344 44.69 20.63 5.37
C ALA A 344 44.67 20.26 3.87
N PHE A 345 43.95 19.20 3.48
CA PHE A 345 43.97 18.61 2.13
C PHE A 345 42.56 18.27 1.60
N GLN A 346 41.50 18.86 2.17
CA GLN A 346 40.12 18.63 1.70
C GLN A 346 40.03 18.82 0.18
N GLY A 347 39.45 17.86 -0.55
CA GLY A 347 39.21 17.97 -1.99
C GLY A 347 40.46 17.82 -2.88
N CYS A 348 41.60 17.37 -2.35
CA CYS A 348 42.78 17.01 -3.15
C CYS A 348 42.54 15.70 -3.92
N THR A 349 41.67 15.73 -4.93
CA THR A 349 41.13 14.54 -5.61
C THR A 349 42.16 13.68 -6.34
N LYS A 350 43.35 14.20 -6.69
CA LYS A 350 44.46 13.43 -7.30
C LYS A 350 45.55 13.01 -6.31
N LEU A 351 45.43 13.34 -5.02
CA LEU A 351 46.43 12.98 -4.01
C LEU A 351 46.42 11.46 -3.82
N LYS A 352 47.48 10.79 -4.27
CA LYS A 352 47.59 9.31 -4.22
C LYS A 352 48.22 8.82 -2.92
N SER A 353 49.17 9.59 -2.40
CA SER A 353 49.93 9.26 -1.19
C SER A 353 50.44 10.53 -0.51
N ILE A 354 50.52 10.50 0.81
CA ILE A 354 51.11 11.56 1.64
C ILE A 354 52.03 10.93 2.68
N LYS A 355 53.21 11.51 2.86
CA LYS A 355 54.13 11.12 3.94
C LYS A 355 53.92 12.02 5.14
N LEU A 356 53.34 11.46 6.20
CA LEU A 356 53.07 12.16 7.44
C LEU A 356 54.34 12.22 8.34
N PRO A 357 54.53 13.30 9.12
CA PRO A 357 55.70 13.49 9.96
C PRO A 357 55.63 12.63 11.23
N GLN A 358 56.76 12.10 11.70
CA GLN A 358 56.78 11.15 12.82
C GLN A 358 56.33 11.75 14.18
N LYS A 359 56.37 13.09 14.30
CA LYS A 359 55.92 13.82 15.49
C LYS A 359 54.45 14.23 15.44
N LEU A 360 53.71 13.92 14.37
CA LEU A 360 52.30 14.26 14.21
C LEU A 360 51.46 13.66 15.34
N ASN A 361 50.65 14.50 15.98
CA ASN A 361 49.77 14.14 17.08
C ASN A 361 48.29 14.26 16.70
N ILE A 362 47.94 15.25 15.89
CA ILE A 362 46.56 15.61 15.57
C ILE A 362 46.35 15.69 14.05
N ILE A 363 45.38 14.90 13.57
CA ILE A 363 44.76 15.05 12.25
C ILE A 363 43.38 15.66 12.50
N ASN A 364 43.23 16.95 12.18
CA ASN A 364 41.99 17.69 12.40
C ASN A 364 40.85 17.25 11.47
N GLY A 365 39.65 17.77 11.74
CA GLY A 365 38.46 17.41 10.96
C GLY A 365 38.61 17.79 9.48
N HIS A 366 37.96 17.01 8.61
CA HIS A 366 38.00 17.20 7.15
C HIS A 366 39.39 17.20 6.49
N ALA A 367 40.47 16.85 7.22
CA ALA A 367 41.85 16.99 6.75
C ALA A 367 42.12 16.32 5.39
N PHE A 368 41.50 15.18 5.11
CA PHE A 368 41.59 14.45 3.83
C PHE A 368 40.20 14.18 3.21
N GLU A 369 39.16 14.91 3.62
CA GLU A 369 37.82 14.71 3.05
C GLU A 369 37.86 14.86 1.53
N GLY A 370 37.28 13.93 0.79
CA GLY A 370 37.20 13.97 -0.67
C GLY A 370 38.54 13.76 -1.40
N CYS A 371 39.59 13.30 -0.71
CA CYS A 371 40.82 12.82 -1.34
C CYS A 371 40.59 11.47 -2.04
N SER A 372 39.77 11.47 -3.10
CA SER A 372 39.23 10.26 -3.72
C SER A 372 40.27 9.35 -4.38
N SER A 373 41.49 9.83 -4.66
CA SER A 373 42.61 9.01 -5.16
C SER A 373 43.54 8.48 -4.07
N LEU A 374 43.32 8.84 -2.80
CA LEU A 374 44.20 8.44 -1.69
C LEU A 374 44.00 6.96 -1.39
N ALA A 375 44.92 6.12 -1.89
CA ALA A 375 44.78 4.67 -1.82
C ALA A 375 45.28 4.06 -0.51
N THR A 376 46.31 4.69 0.07
CA THR A 376 46.99 4.27 1.30
C THR A 376 47.47 5.49 2.08
N ILE A 377 47.42 5.41 3.41
CA ILE A 377 48.02 6.40 4.30
C ILE A 377 48.59 5.70 5.54
N GLU A 378 49.86 5.98 5.85
CA GLU A 378 50.51 5.46 7.06
C GLU A 378 50.37 6.49 8.18
N LEU A 379 49.60 6.15 9.22
CA LEU A 379 49.42 7.00 10.39
C LEU A 379 50.60 6.83 11.37
N PRO A 380 51.31 7.91 11.74
CA PRO A 380 52.37 7.83 12.75
C PRO A 380 51.86 7.34 14.10
N ASN A 381 52.69 6.58 14.83
CA ASN A 381 52.34 5.99 16.14
C ASN A 381 51.99 7.02 17.23
N ARG A 382 52.30 8.30 17.05
CA ARG A 382 52.01 9.37 18.02
C ARG A 382 50.65 10.03 17.78
N VAL A 383 49.94 9.72 16.69
CA VAL A 383 48.64 10.32 16.41
C VAL A 383 47.62 9.82 17.44
N THR A 384 47.08 10.73 18.23
CA THR A 384 46.03 10.43 19.24
C THR A 384 44.65 10.95 18.85
N THR A 385 44.58 11.83 17.84
CA THR A 385 43.32 12.46 17.43
C THR A 385 43.12 12.33 15.92
N LEU A 386 41.99 11.72 15.53
CA LEU A 386 41.43 11.76 14.18
C LEU A 386 40.11 12.52 14.23
N GLY A 387 40.06 13.69 13.61
CA GLY A 387 38.88 14.55 13.62
C GLY A 387 37.69 13.96 12.87
N ALA A 388 36.51 14.53 13.13
CA ALA A 388 35.31 14.21 12.38
C ALA A 388 35.53 14.46 10.87
N TYR A 389 34.97 13.61 10.02
CA TYR A 389 35.08 13.71 8.56
C TYR A 389 36.50 13.58 7.98
N ALA A 390 37.54 13.29 8.79
CA ALA A 390 38.93 13.41 8.37
C ALA A 390 39.29 12.61 7.09
N PHE A 391 38.67 11.45 6.84
CA PHE A 391 38.86 10.65 5.63
C PHE A 391 37.55 10.40 4.87
N GLN A 392 36.51 11.21 5.10
CA GLN A 392 35.23 11.01 4.42
C GLN A 392 35.43 11.04 2.90
N ASN A 393 34.79 10.12 2.17
CA ASN A 393 34.86 10.03 0.70
C ASN A 393 36.29 9.83 0.15
N CYS A 394 37.21 9.26 0.93
CA CYS A 394 38.46 8.70 0.41
C CYS A 394 38.17 7.37 -0.30
N THR A 395 37.49 7.43 -1.45
CA THR A 395 36.91 6.26 -2.12
C THR A 395 37.93 5.24 -2.63
N ALA A 396 39.20 5.61 -2.80
CA ALA A 396 40.28 4.70 -3.14
C ALA A 396 40.97 4.05 -1.92
N LEU A 397 40.72 4.50 -0.70
CA LEU A 397 41.41 4.03 0.50
C LEU A 397 41.09 2.57 0.76
N THR A 398 42.10 1.69 0.72
CA THR A 398 41.89 0.23 0.76
C THR A 398 42.04 -0.38 2.14
N SER A 399 42.89 0.19 3.00
CA SER A 399 43.14 -0.26 4.37
C SER A 399 43.59 0.91 5.22
N ILE A 400 43.30 0.85 6.52
CA ILE A 400 43.88 1.78 7.49
C ILE A 400 44.21 1.09 8.81
N ASP A 401 45.44 1.34 9.29
CA ASP A 401 45.94 0.90 10.58
C ASP A 401 45.86 2.06 11.57
N LEU A 402 44.97 1.94 12.55
CA LEU A 402 44.79 2.98 13.56
C LEU A 402 45.85 2.82 14.67
N PRO A 403 46.64 3.86 14.97
CA PRO A 403 47.73 3.77 15.94
C PRO A 403 47.22 3.63 17.38
N ARG A 404 48.13 3.21 18.28
CA ARG A 404 47.85 3.19 19.72
C ARG A 404 47.63 4.63 20.22
N GLY A 405 46.61 4.84 21.04
CA GLY A 405 46.25 6.16 21.56
C GLY A 405 45.00 6.78 20.93
N ILE A 406 44.46 6.20 19.85
CA ILE A 406 43.12 6.54 19.36
C ILE A 406 42.07 5.90 20.28
N TYR A 407 41.39 6.74 21.08
CA TYR A 407 40.32 6.30 21.99
C TYR A 407 38.93 6.39 21.35
N SER A 408 38.76 7.22 20.34
CA SER A 408 37.49 7.45 19.66
C SER A 408 37.69 7.57 18.15
N ILE A 409 36.78 6.99 17.37
CA ILE A 409 36.64 7.25 15.94
C ILE A 409 35.46 8.19 15.78
N GLU A 410 35.73 9.40 15.34
CA GLU A 410 34.77 10.50 15.31
C GLU A 410 33.70 10.36 14.20
N GLU A 411 32.73 11.27 14.22
CA GLU A 411 31.61 11.27 13.27
C GLU A 411 32.14 11.25 11.82
N LYS A 412 31.63 10.28 11.04
CA LYS A 412 31.90 10.15 9.59
C LYS A 412 33.37 10.08 9.20
N THR A 413 34.29 9.78 10.12
CA THR A 413 35.73 9.78 9.85
C THR A 413 36.10 8.96 8.60
N PHE A 414 35.48 7.80 8.38
CA PHE A 414 35.68 6.93 7.20
C PHE A 414 34.42 6.74 6.34
N SER A 415 33.39 7.57 6.51
CA SER A 415 32.15 7.43 5.75
C SER A 415 32.42 7.57 4.24
N GLY A 416 31.82 6.72 3.42
CA GLY A 416 32.02 6.72 1.97
C GLY A 416 33.39 6.21 1.49
N CYS A 417 34.21 5.61 2.36
CA CYS A 417 35.44 4.90 1.96
C CYS A 417 35.09 3.56 1.30
N THR A 418 34.51 3.61 0.10
CA THR A 418 33.89 2.45 -0.57
C THR A 418 34.87 1.33 -0.94
N ALA A 419 36.17 1.62 -1.09
CA ALA A 419 37.21 0.60 -1.31
C ALA A 419 37.85 0.03 -0.04
N LEU A 420 37.47 0.52 1.15
CA LEU A 420 38.07 0.12 2.42
C LEU A 420 37.69 -1.34 2.75
N LYS A 421 38.67 -2.24 2.73
CA LYS A 421 38.46 -3.68 2.92
C LYS A 421 38.62 -4.14 4.35
N SER A 422 39.52 -3.50 5.09
CA SER A 422 39.86 -3.87 6.46
C SER A 422 40.29 -2.65 7.27
N VAL A 423 39.97 -2.69 8.56
CA VAL A 423 40.36 -1.69 9.55
C VAL A 423 40.95 -2.42 10.74
N SER A 424 42.18 -2.08 11.13
CA SER A 424 42.78 -2.59 12.36
C SER A 424 42.49 -1.63 13.51
N PHE A 425 41.57 -2.01 14.40
CA PHE A 425 41.21 -1.20 15.57
C PHE A 425 42.27 -1.32 16.69
N PRO A 426 42.61 -0.22 17.37
CA PRO A 426 43.53 -0.27 18.50
C PRO A 426 42.85 -0.89 19.71
N LYS A 427 43.62 -1.60 20.54
CA LYS A 427 43.09 -2.30 21.72
C LYS A 427 42.43 -1.37 22.75
N ASP A 428 42.88 -0.13 22.81
CA ASP A 428 42.41 0.88 23.77
C ASP A 428 41.21 1.70 23.25
N LEU A 429 40.65 1.34 22.08
CA LEU A 429 39.49 2.02 21.51
C LEU A 429 38.27 1.92 22.44
N GLN A 430 37.63 3.06 22.72
CA GLN A 430 36.50 3.18 23.64
C GLN A 430 35.19 3.53 22.94
N SER A 431 35.21 4.28 21.83
CA SER A 431 33.99 4.66 21.11
C SER A 431 34.13 4.72 19.60
N ILE A 432 33.06 4.33 18.91
CA ILE A 432 32.86 4.50 17.47
C ILE A 432 31.62 5.35 17.28
N LYS A 433 31.80 6.58 16.77
CA LYS A 433 30.75 7.59 16.66
C LYS A 433 29.84 7.38 15.45
N LYS A 434 28.77 8.18 15.40
CA LYS A 434 27.74 8.10 14.36
C LYS A 434 28.34 8.11 12.95
N TYR A 435 27.88 7.19 12.10
CA TYR A 435 28.28 7.05 10.71
C TYR A 435 29.79 6.87 10.46
N ALA A 436 30.60 6.50 11.47
CA ALA A 436 32.06 6.45 11.35
C ALA A 436 32.56 5.67 10.12
N PHE A 437 31.90 4.56 9.76
CA PHE A 437 32.19 3.71 8.60
C PHE A 437 30.98 3.55 7.66
N ASP A 438 29.98 4.43 7.73
CA ASP A 438 28.80 4.32 6.86
C ASP A 438 29.20 4.30 5.38
N GLU A 439 28.56 3.44 4.59
CA GLU A 439 28.84 3.22 3.16
C GLU A 439 30.25 2.65 2.84
N CYS A 440 30.94 2.04 3.81
CA CYS A 440 32.15 1.23 3.55
C CYS A 440 31.79 -0.12 2.92
N SER A 441 31.31 -0.09 1.68
CA SER A 441 30.71 -1.24 0.98
C SER A 441 31.66 -2.39 0.65
N SER A 442 32.99 -2.17 0.73
CA SER A 442 34.01 -3.23 0.59
C SER A 442 34.53 -3.81 1.90
N LEU A 443 34.09 -3.29 3.06
CA LEU A 443 34.62 -3.69 4.36
C LEU A 443 34.16 -5.10 4.71
N GLU A 444 35.02 -6.11 4.58
CA GLU A 444 34.59 -7.53 4.62
C GLU A 444 34.56 -8.12 6.03
N THR A 445 35.55 -7.79 6.86
CA THR A 445 35.71 -8.35 8.21
C THR A 445 35.92 -7.23 9.22
N VAL A 446 35.15 -7.27 10.30
CA VAL A 446 35.21 -6.27 11.38
C VAL A 446 35.33 -6.99 12.71
N GLU A 447 36.43 -6.71 13.42
CA GLU A 447 36.68 -7.19 14.78
C GLU A 447 36.68 -6.01 15.75
N ILE A 448 35.57 -5.81 16.47
CA ILE A 448 35.45 -4.70 17.41
C ILE A 448 36.04 -5.11 18.77
N PRO A 449 37.06 -4.42 19.30
CA PRO A 449 37.70 -4.80 20.55
C PRO A 449 36.77 -4.64 21.75
N GLY A 450 36.95 -5.47 22.76
CA GLY A 450 36.06 -5.52 23.94
C GLY A 450 36.03 -4.23 24.78
N ASN A 451 37.02 -3.34 24.63
CA ASN A 451 37.05 -2.07 25.37
C ASN A 451 36.09 -1.00 24.80
N VAL A 452 35.44 -1.26 23.66
CA VAL A 452 34.48 -0.34 23.06
C VAL A 452 33.20 -0.30 23.89
N LEU A 453 32.98 0.81 24.59
CA LEU A 453 31.84 1.05 25.46
C LEU A 453 30.61 1.55 24.69
N ALA A 454 30.81 2.18 23.53
CA ALA A 454 29.74 2.74 22.72
C ALA A 454 30.01 2.60 21.22
N ILE A 455 29.07 1.98 20.52
CA ILE A 455 28.95 2.03 19.06
C ILE A 455 27.67 2.80 18.75
N GLU A 456 27.83 3.99 18.18
CA GLU A 456 26.72 4.91 17.94
C GLU A 456 25.95 4.60 16.65
N TYR A 457 24.83 5.31 16.47
CA TYR A 457 23.86 5.13 15.39
C TYR A 457 24.54 5.09 14.00
N ASN A 458 24.18 4.09 13.19
CA ASN A 458 24.67 3.88 11.82
C ASN A 458 26.20 3.80 11.67
N ALA A 459 26.96 3.53 12.72
CA ALA A 459 28.43 3.49 12.67
C ALA A 459 28.97 2.57 11.55
N PHE A 460 28.27 1.47 11.24
CA PHE A 460 28.61 0.52 10.17
C PHE A 460 27.41 0.27 9.24
N ALA A 461 26.54 1.25 9.04
CA ALA A 461 25.44 1.09 8.11
C ALA A 461 25.97 0.94 6.66
N ASN A 462 25.23 0.21 5.82
CA ASN A 462 25.54 0.02 4.39
C ASN A 462 26.96 -0.54 4.11
N CYS A 463 27.55 -1.28 5.06
CA CYS A 463 28.88 -1.86 4.91
C CYS A 463 28.85 -3.25 4.24
N GLY A 464 29.98 -3.64 3.63
CA GLY A 464 30.19 -4.94 2.98
C GLY A 464 30.46 -6.11 3.91
N ILE A 465 30.15 -6.00 5.20
CA ILE A 465 30.64 -6.91 6.24
C ILE A 465 30.06 -8.30 6.00
N LYS A 466 30.93 -9.32 5.92
CA LYS A 466 30.58 -10.73 5.81
C LYS A 466 30.63 -11.43 7.16
N HIS A 467 31.66 -11.08 7.96
CA HIS A 467 31.93 -11.66 9.28
C HIS A 467 32.15 -10.54 10.30
N LEU A 468 31.36 -10.57 11.38
CA LEU A 468 31.45 -9.62 12.50
C LEU A 468 31.86 -10.35 13.78
N VAL A 469 32.91 -9.87 14.44
CA VAL A 469 33.35 -10.34 15.77
C VAL A 469 33.25 -9.18 16.75
N LEU A 470 32.52 -9.40 17.84
CA LEU A 470 32.34 -8.42 18.92
C LEU A 470 33.09 -8.90 20.17
N GLY A 471 34.02 -8.10 20.69
CA GLY A 471 34.85 -8.45 21.84
C GLY A 471 34.08 -8.53 23.17
N GLU A 472 34.63 -9.28 24.13
CA GLU A 472 33.96 -9.67 25.39
C GLU A 472 33.48 -8.54 26.31
N GLY A 473 33.95 -7.30 26.16
CA GLY A 473 33.42 -6.18 26.97
C GLY A 473 32.19 -5.48 26.36
N ILE A 474 31.80 -5.82 25.13
CA ILE A 474 30.65 -5.22 24.44
C ILE A 474 29.36 -5.86 24.97
N SER A 475 28.56 -5.09 25.72
CA SER A 475 27.32 -5.60 26.31
C SER A 475 26.05 -5.18 25.56
N LYS A 476 26.12 -4.20 24.67
CA LYS A 476 24.94 -3.65 23.97
C LYS A 476 25.27 -3.23 22.53
N ILE A 477 24.37 -3.53 21.60
CA ILE A 477 24.32 -2.93 20.27
C ILE A 477 23.03 -2.13 20.14
N ASN A 478 23.15 -0.87 19.71
CA ASN A 478 22.02 0.04 19.54
C ASN A 478 21.40 -0.09 18.13
N ASP A 479 20.30 0.62 17.91
CA ASP A 479 19.55 0.57 16.66
C ASP A 479 20.39 1.02 15.45
N ASN A 480 20.15 0.36 14.32
CA ASN A 480 20.73 0.59 12.99
C ASN A 480 22.27 0.56 12.84
N VAL A 481 23.02 0.17 13.88
CA VAL A 481 24.51 0.12 13.84
C VAL A 481 25.05 -0.63 12.62
N PHE A 482 24.48 -1.79 12.28
CA PHE A 482 24.85 -2.64 11.15
C PHE A 482 23.71 -2.75 10.11
N SER A 483 22.87 -1.72 10.02
CA SER A 483 21.75 -1.72 9.07
C SER A 483 22.24 -1.82 7.63
N ASN A 484 21.49 -2.55 6.78
CA ASN A 484 21.83 -2.78 5.37
C ASN A 484 23.19 -3.44 5.12
N CYS A 485 23.79 -4.10 6.12
CA CYS A 485 24.93 -5.00 5.89
C CYS A 485 24.44 -6.31 5.24
N THR A 486 23.99 -6.23 3.99
CA THR A 486 23.30 -7.30 3.27
C THR A 486 24.16 -8.53 3.00
N GLN A 487 25.49 -8.40 3.10
CA GLN A 487 26.46 -9.51 2.99
C GLN A 487 26.77 -10.19 4.33
N LEU A 488 26.26 -9.67 5.46
CA LEU A 488 26.58 -10.17 6.79
C LEU A 488 25.92 -11.53 6.99
N SER A 489 26.72 -12.58 6.99
CA SER A 489 26.24 -13.97 7.07
C SER A 489 26.48 -14.60 8.42
N THR A 490 27.49 -14.14 9.17
CA THR A 490 27.84 -14.68 10.50
C THR A 490 28.20 -13.58 11.49
N ILE A 491 27.75 -13.73 12.74
CA ILE A 491 28.13 -12.85 13.86
C ILE A 491 28.61 -13.72 15.03
N GLN A 492 29.71 -13.30 15.67
CA GLN A 492 30.16 -13.81 16.94
C GLN A 492 29.84 -12.80 18.04
N PHE A 493 28.78 -13.06 18.80
CA PHE A 493 28.41 -12.27 19.98
C PHE A 493 29.24 -12.68 21.20
N PRO A 494 29.66 -11.73 22.05
CA PRO A 494 30.34 -12.02 23.30
C PRO A 494 29.38 -12.59 24.34
N SER A 495 29.94 -13.25 25.37
CA SER A 495 29.18 -13.82 26.48
C SER A 495 28.51 -12.77 27.38
N THR A 496 28.91 -11.50 27.28
CA THR A 496 28.41 -10.36 28.06
C THR A 496 27.27 -9.61 27.39
N MET A 497 26.84 -10.01 26.18
CA MET A 497 25.82 -9.32 25.40
C MET A 497 24.44 -9.39 26.10
N ILE A 498 23.91 -8.25 26.53
CA ILE A 498 22.60 -8.14 27.20
C ILE A 498 21.53 -7.48 26.33
N HIS A 499 21.91 -6.68 25.33
CA HIS A 499 20.97 -6.01 24.43
C HIS A 499 21.44 -6.10 22.98
N ILE A 500 20.61 -6.68 22.11
CA ILE A 500 20.90 -6.83 20.69
C ILE A 500 19.90 -6.01 19.88
N SER A 501 20.40 -5.08 19.07
CA SER A 501 19.67 -4.35 18.05
C SER A 501 20.57 -4.07 16.84
N GLY A 502 20.02 -3.43 15.81
CA GLY A 502 20.79 -2.81 14.74
C GLY A 502 21.26 -3.70 13.59
N PHE A 503 20.70 -4.89 13.42
CA PHE A 503 20.98 -5.83 12.32
C PHE A 503 19.86 -5.88 11.26
N SER A 504 19.14 -4.77 11.07
CA SER A 504 18.09 -4.65 10.06
C SER A 504 18.65 -4.82 8.64
N ASN A 505 17.93 -5.55 7.79
CA ASN A 505 18.26 -5.84 6.39
C ASN A 505 19.67 -6.44 6.22
N THR A 506 20.00 -7.43 7.05
CA THR A 506 21.26 -8.18 6.97
C THR A 506 21.09 -9.51 6.26
N GLY A 507 22.21 -10.08 5.79
CA GLY A 507 22.26 -11.37 5.09
C GLY A 507 22.22 -12.61 5.99
N LEU A 508 21.92 -12.45 7.28
CA LEU A 508 22.02 -13.50 8.29
C LEU A 508 21.09 -14.67 7.96
N THR A 509 21.61 -15.89 8.11
CA THR A 509 20.85 -17.14 7.87
C THR A 509 20.44 -17.83 9.17
N GLU A 510 21.28 -17.72 10.19
CA GLU A 510 21.08 -18.18 11.56
C GLU A 510 21.79 -17.24 12.55
N ILE A 511 21.36 -17.28 13.81
CA ILE A 511 21.93 -16.46 14.87
C ILE A 511 22.16 -17.30 16.12
N ASN A 512 23.40 -17.30 16.60
CA ASN A 512 23.78 -17.93 17.87
C ASN A 512 23.66 -16.90 19.00
N PHE A 513 22.48 -16.81 19.61
CA PHE A 513 22.24 -15.90 20.73
C PHE A 513 22.96 -16.36 22.02
N PRO A 514 23.69 -15.47 22.71
CA PRO A 514 24.26 -15.78 24.02
C PRO A 514 23.17 -15.84 25.10
N GLY A 515 23.36 -16.67 26.13
CA GLY A 515 22.37 -16.86 27.20
C GLY A 515 22.12 -15.62 28.08
N SER A 516 23.03 -14.65 28.04
CA SER A 516 22.98 -13.38 28.76
C SER A 516 21.99 -12.35 28.19
N VAL A 517 21.45 -12.57 26.99
CA VAL A 517 20.57 -11.60 26.31
C VAL A 517 19.31 -11.36 27.13
N GLN A 518 19.05 -10.09 27.45
CA GLN A 518 17.89 -9.63 28.21
C GLN A 518 16.87 -8.91 27.33
N LYS A 519 17.31 -8.31 26.21
CA LYS A 519 16.46 -7.51 25.32
C LYS A 519 16.86 -7.69 23.85
N ILE A 520 15.85 -7.78 22.99
CA ILE A 520 15.99 -7.65 21.53
C ILE A 520 15.26 -6.38 21.09
N GLY A 521 16.00 -5.43 20.53
CA GLY A 521 15.54 -4.07 20.24
C GLY A 521 14.54 -3.95 19.10
N THR A 522 14.04 -2.73 18.90
CA THR A 522 13.11 -2.38 17.82
C THR A 522 13.81 -2.55 16.47
N ASN A 523 13.16 -3.18 15.48
CA ASN A 523 13.75 -3.47 14.17
C ASN A 523 15.07 -4.25 14.19
N ALA A 524 15.42 -4.91 15.32
CA ALA A 524 16.74 -5.52 15.51
C ALA A 524 17.20 -6.40 14.35
N PHE A 525 16.28 -7.18 13.78
CA PHE A 525 16.50 -8.07 12.64
C PHE A 525 15.40 -7.92 11.58
N SER A 526 14.76 -6.74 11.49
CA SER A 526 13.77 -6.45 10.44
C SER A 526 14.38 -6.70 9.06
N ASN A 527 13.61 -7.19 8.10
CA ASN A 527 14.05 -7.47 6.73
C ASN A 527 15.24 -8.44 6.60
N CYS A 528 15.55 -9.26 7.61
CA CYS A 528 16.55 -10.34 7.49
C CYS A 528 15.97 -11.50 6.67
N LYS A 529 15.84 -11.30 5.36
CA LYS A 529 15.10 -12.19 4.44
C LYS A 529 15.70 -13.59 4.30
N ASN A 530 16.95 -13.78 4.70
CA ASN A 530 17.64 -15.07 4.67
C ASN A 530 17.56 -15.85 6.00
N LEU A 531 17.08 -15.21 7.08
CA LEU A 531 17.05 -15.82 8.41
C LEU A 531 16.01 -16.94 8.42
N THR A 532 16.44 -18.17 8.70
CA THR A 532 15.57 -19.36 8.63
C THR A 532 15.11 -19.87 9.99
N LYS A 533 15.91 -19.62 11.04
CA LYS A 533 15.64 -20.09 12.40
C LYS A 533 16.06 -19.06 13.44
N ILE A 534 15.23 -18.92 14.47
CA ILE A 534 15.54 -18.19 15.70
C ILE A 534 15.39 -19.14 16.89
N ASP A 535 16.46 -19.31 17.65
CA ASP A 535 16.47 -20.13 18.87
C ASP A 535 16.90 -19.28 20.06
N LEU A 536 15.91 -18.87 20.87
CA LEU A 536 16.11 -18.06 22.07
C LEU A 536 15.93 -18.91 23.35
N SER A 537 15.89 -20.25 23.23
CA SER A 537 15.65 -21.16 24.36
C SER A 537 16.69 -21.03 25.48
N LYS A 538 17.93 -20.63 25.14
CA LYS A 538 19.03 -20.43 26.09
C LYS A 538 19.00 -19.05 26.77
N CYS A 539 18.22 -18.10 26.26
CA CYS A 539 18.15 -16.73 26.78
C CYS A 539 17.14 -16.64 27.93
N ALA A 540 17.41 -17.34 29.04
CA ALA A 540 16.49 -17.43 30.18
C ALA A 540 16.19 -16.06 30.85
N ALA A 541 17.08 -15.08 30.66
CA ALA A 541 16.93 -13.72 31.17
C ALA A 541 16.23 -12.75 30.19
N LEU A 542 15.82 -13.23 29.00
CA LEU A 542 15.15 -12.41 27.99
C LEU A 542 13.77 -11.98 28.49
N ASP A 543 13.64 -10.70 28.82
CA ASP A 543 12.41 -10.12 29.36
C ASP A 543 11.46 -9.66 28.24
N SER A 544 12.00 -9.03 27.20
CA SER A 544 11.20 -8.39 26.14
C SER A 544 11.87 -8.47 24.76
N ILE A 545 11.05 -8.74 23.73
CA ILE A 545 11.35 -8.54 22.31
C ILE A 545 10.51 -7.34 21.84
N TYR A 546 11.16 -6.28 21.34
CA TYR A 546 10.50 -5.02 21.00
C TYR A 546 9.89 -5.03 19.59
N ASN A 547 9.23 -3.91 19.22
CA ASN A 547 8.42 -3.81 18.00
C ASN A 547 9.23 -4.13 16.74
N GLN A 548 8.62 -4.84 15.79
CA GLN A 548 9.18 -5.11 14.46
C GLN A 548 10.54 -5.85 14.49
N ALA A 549 10.92 -6.46 15.61
CA ALA A 549 12.24 -7.06 15.77
C ALA A 549 12.57 -8.10 14.68
N PHE A 550 11.57 -8.81 14.15
CA PHE A 550 11.71 -9.79 13.08
C PHE A 550 10.72 -9.54 11.92
N LEU A 551 10.27 -8.30 11.73
CA LEU A 551 9.39 -7.89 10.63
C LEU A 551 10.02 -8.32 9.29
N GLU A 552 9.23 -8.85 8.36
CA GLU A 552 9.67 -9.25 7.01
C GLU A 552 10.85 -10.24 6.97
N CYS A 553 11.03 -11.07 8.01
CA CYS A 553 11.92 -12.24 7.96
C CYS A 553 11.29 -13.35 7.11
N LYS A 554 11.17 -13.12 5.79
CA LYS A 554 10.36 -13.92 4.86
C LYS A 554 10.79 -15.39 4.72
N SER A 555 12.02 -15.74 5.10
CA SER A 555 12.50 -17.14 5.12
C SER A 555 12.41 -17.83 6.47
N LEU A 556 11.94 -17.15 7.52
CA LEU A 556 11.92 -17.66 8.88
C LEU A 556 10.91 -18.80 8.99
N GLU A 557 11.36 -20.01 9.31
CA GLU A 557 10.51 -21.20 9.39
C GLU A 557 10.15 -21.57 10.83
N THR A 558 11.08 -21.33 11.77
CA THR A 558 10.95 -21.78 13.17
C THR A 558 11.44 -20.70 14.13
N VAL A 559 10.65 -20.47 15.18
CA VAL A 559 10.99 -19.59 16.29
C VAL A 559 10.75 -20.30 17.61
N ILE A 560 11.79 -20.37 18.45
CA ILE A 560 11.73 -20.95 19.80
C ILE A 560 11.94 -19.82 20.81
N LEU A 561 10.86 -19.42 21.51
CA LEU A 561 10.91 -18.40 22.56
C LEU A 561 11.17 -19.02 23.95
N PRO A 562 11.87 -18.32 24.85
CA PRO A 562 12.06 -18.78 26.23
C PRO A 562 10.75 -18.65 27.02
N GLN A 563 10.49 -19.61 27.91
CA GLN A 563 9.19 -19.73 28.64
C GLN A 563 8.90 -18.63 29.67
N GLY A 564 9.89 -17.80 30.00
CA GLY A 564 9.75 -16.65 30.90
C GLY A 564 9.68 -15.29 30.18
N LEU A 565 9.58 -15.26 28.85
CA LEU A 565 9.46 -14.02 28.07
C LEU A 565 8.16 -13.29 28.44
N LYS A 566 8.28 -12.05 28.94
CA LYS A 566 7.13 -11.25 29.40
C LYS A 566 6.51 -10.38 28.31
N GLY A 567 7.33 -9.86 27.39
CA GLY A 567 6.89 -8.91 26.37
C GLY A 567 7.23 -9.33 24.94
N LEU A 568 6.24 -9.25 24.05
CA LEU A 568 6.41 -9.42 22.60
C LEU A 568 5.80 -8.20 21.88
N GLY A 569 6.63 -7.41 21.21
CA GLY A 569 6.21 -6.13 20.61
C GLY A 569 5.23 -6.24 19.44
N LYS A 570 4.70 -5.09 19.02
CA LYS A 570 3.83 -4.98 17.84
C LYS A 570 4.58 -5.40 16.57
N SER A 571 3.88 -6.07 15.65
CA SER A 571 4.44 -6.48 14.35
C SER A 571 5.73 -7.31 14.44
N THR A 572 5.97 -8.01 15.55
CA THR A 572 7.27 -8.68 15.79
C THR A 572 7.60 -9.70 14.69
N PHE A 573 6.62 -10.49 14.24
CA PHE A 573 6.78 -11.50 13.19
C PHE A 573 5.89 -11.22 11.98
N GLU A 574 5.50 -9.96 11.77
CA GLU A 574 4.71 -9.56 10.59
C GLU A 574 5.47 -9.91 9.30
N GLU A 575 4.76 -10.45 8.30
CA GLU A 575 5.30 -10.93 7.02
C GLU A 575 6.40 -12.00 7.14
N CYS A 576 6.38 -12.82 8.20
CA CYS A 576 7.18 -14.05 8.28
C CYS A 576 6.47 -15.18 7.51
N ASN A 577 6.32 -15.06 6.19
CA ASN A 577 5.44 -15.90 5.37
C ASN A 577 5.75 -17.41 5.44
N LYS A 578 6.98 -17.81 5.81
CA LYS A 578 7.39 -19.23 5.96
C LYS A 578 7.30 -19.77 7.39
N LEU A 579 6.87 -18.97 8.37
CA LEU A 579 6.85 -19.38 9.77
C LEU A 579 5.82 -20.49 9.97
N LYS A 580 6.27 -21.71 10.28
CA LYS A 580 5.41 -22.88 10.44
C LYS A 580 5.13 -23.19 11.92
N TYR A 581 6.18 -23.08 12.73
CA TYR A 581 6.19 -23.51 14.12
C TYR A 581 6.66 -22.38 15.03
N LEU A 582 5.87 -22.13 16.06
CA LEU A 582 6.14 -21.14 17.09
C LEU A 582 5.62 -21.67 18.43
N THR A 583 6.47 -21.64 19.45
CA THR A 583 6.05 -21.84 20.83
C THR A 583 6.06 -20.50 21.55
N LEU A 584 4.88 -20.04 21.94
CA LEU A 584 4.72 -18.83 22.74
C LEU A 584 5.13 -19.08 24.20
N SER A 585 5.56 -18.02 24.88
CA SER A 585 5.94 -18.07 26.29
C SER A 585 4.72 -18.12 27.19
N SER A 586 4.75 -18.99 28.20
CA SER A 586 3.66 -19.16 29.17
C SER A 586 3.32 -17.90 29.99
N THR A 587 4.24 -16.93 30.08
CA THR A 587 4.09 -15.71 30.87
C THR A 587 3.52 -14.51 30.10
N LEU A 588 3.19 -14.67 28.81
CA LEU A 588 2.62 -13.58 28.01
C LEU A 588 1.19 -13.25 28.48
N ASP A 589 0.91 -11.95 28.69
CA ASP A 589 -0.45 -11.47 28.98
C ASP A 589 -1.20 -10.97 27.72
N THR A 590 -0.47 -10.60 26.67
CA THR A 590 -1.01 -9.92 25.48
C THR A 590 -0.28 -10.37 24.22
N ILE A 591 -1.04 -10.64 23.16
CA ILE A 591 -0.51 -10.70 21.80
C ILE A 591 -0.82 -9.37 21.12
N HIS A 592 0.23 -8.67 20.68
CA HIS A 592 0.12 -7.30 20.20
C HIS A 592 -0.39 -7.20 18.76
N THR A 593 -0.76 -5.97 18.36
CA THR A 593 -1.25 -5.64 17.03
C THR A 593 -0.30 -6.17 15.95
N ARG A 594 -0.87 -6.87 14.97
CA ARG A 594 -0.15 -7.40 13.78
C ARG A 594 1.02 -8.34 14.10
N THR A 595 1.10 -8.93 15.29
CA THR A 595 2.25 -9.78 15.70
C THR A 595 2.58 -10.88 14.68
N PHE A 596 1.58 -11.54 14.11
CA PHE A 596 1.69 -12.59 13.08
C PHE A 596 0.93 -12.23 11.80
N TYR A 597 0.80 -10.94 11.50
CA TYR A 597 0.14 -10.47 10.29
C TYR A 597 0.84 -11.06 9.05
N ASN A 598 0.08 -11.63 8.11
CA ASN A 598 0.59 -12.21 6.86
C ASN A 598 1.63 -13.32 7.10
N CYS A 599 1.36 -14.22 8.05
CA CYS A 599 2.16 -15.41 8.35
C CYS A 599 1.56 -16.65 7.69
N ASP A 600 1.53 -16.68 6.36
CA ASP A 600 0.72 -17.61 5.56
C ASP A 600 1.01 -19.10 5.77
N SER A 601 2.21 -19.45 6.25
CA SER A 601 2.61 -20.84 6.51
C SER A 601 2.29 -21.34 7.92
N LEU A 602 1.78 -20.48 8.80
CA LEU A 602 1.52 -20.80 10.20
C LEU A 602 0.35 -21.78 10.28
N ARG A 603 0.57 -23.02 10.77
CA ARG A 603 -0.45 -24.09 10.73
C ARG A 603 -1.24 -24.25 12.02
N THR A 604 -0.54 -24.20 13.14
CA THR A 604 -1.10 -24.42 14.47
C THR A 604 -0.53 -23.38 15.41
N VAL A 605 -1.40 -22.74 16.18
CA VAL A 605 -1.01 -21.82 17.24
C VAL A 605 -1.74 -22.21 18.52
N ILE A 606 -0.95 -22.41 19.58
CA ILE A 606 -1.46 -22.59 20.93
C ILE A 606 -1.19 -21.29 21.69
N ILE A 607 -2.25 -20.57 22.00
CA ILE A 607 -2.18 -19.35 22.78
C ILE A 607 -2.10 -19.74 24.27
N PRO A 608 -1.08 -19.29 25.04
CA PRO A 608 -0.91 -19.70 26.43
C PRO A 608 -2.06 -19.28 27.36
N GLU A 609 -2.34 -20.09 28.39
CA GLU A 609 -3.35 -19.82 29.44
C GLU A 609 -3.10 -18.55 30.29
N GLY A 610 -2.00 -17.83 30.07
CA GLY A 610 -1.77 -16.52 30.71
C GLY A 610 -2.34 -15.33 29.92
N VAL A 611 -2.64 -15.53 28.62
CA VAL A 611 -3.00 -14.43 27.71
C VAL A 611 -4.42 -13.95 27.99
N LYS A 612 -4.56 -12.64 28.21
CA LYS A 612 -5.83 -11.94 28.46
C LYS A 612 -6.34 -11.19 27.23
N ARG A 613 -5.45 -10.77 26.34
CA ARG A 613 -5.81 -9.96 25.17
C ARG A 613 -5.08 -10.38 23.91
N ILE A 614 -5.80 -10.47 22.79
CA ILE A 614 -5.20 -10.56 21.45
C ILE A 614 -5.63 -9.33 20.65
N ASN A 615 -4.67 -8.46 20.34
CA ASN A 615 -4.93 -7.16 19.71
C ASN A 615 -5.24 -7.27 18.20
N ALA A 616 -5.64 -6.13 17.62
CA ALA A 616 -6.12 -6.05 16.25
C ALA A 616 -5.15 -6.66 15.22
N SER A 617 -5.73 -7.39 14.27
CA SER A 617 -5.02 -8.01 13.13
C SER A 617 -3.85 -8.91 13.50
N ALA A 618 -3.80 -9.44 14.73
CA ALA A 618 -2.66 -10.24 15.21
C ALA A 618 -2.37 -11.47 14.34
N PHE A 619 -3.41 -12.10 13.76
CA PHE A 619 -3.33 -13.27 12.88
C PHE A 619 -4.06 -13.03 11.54
N TYR A 620 -4.07 -11.77 11.08
CA TYR A 620 -4.65 -11.42 9.78
C TYR A 620 -3.89 -12.12 8.65
N SER A 621 -4.60 -12.65 7.65
CA SER A 621 -4.03 -13.36 6.50
C SER A 621 -3.05 -14.45 6.94
N CYS A 622 -3.55 -15.35 7.81
CA CYS A 622 -2.85 -16.57 8.20
C CYS A 622 -3.55 -17.75 7.52
N ASP A 623 -3.50 -17.82 6.20
CA ASP A 623 -4.32 -18.70 5.34
C ASP A 623 -4.12 -20.22 5.57
N SER A 624 -2.97 -20.61 6.14
CA SER A 624 -2.68 -22.00 6.54
C SER A 624 -3.03 -22.32 7.99
N LEU A 625 -3.49 -21.35 8.79
CA LEU A 625 -3.80 -21.54 10.21
C LEU A 625 -5.08 -22.34 10.35
N THR A 626 -4.97 -23.66 10.40
CA THR A 626 -6.11 -24.58 10.45
C THR A 626 -6.64 -24.78 11.87
N THR A 627 -5.76 -24.75 12.86
CA THR A 627 -6.08 -25.05 14.26
C THR A 627 -5.57 -23.95 15.19
N LEU A 628 -6.46 -23.40 16.00
CA LEU A 628 -6.17 -22.36 16.97
C LEU A 628 -6.79 -22.74 18.32
N THR A 629 -5.98 -22.78 19.37
CA THR A 629 -6.45 -22.96 20.75
C THR A 629 -6.38 -21.62 21.47
N LEU A 630 -7.56 -21.08 21.82
CA LEU A 630 -7.70 -19.88 22.64
C LEU A 630 -7.78 -20.26 24.13
N PRO A 631 -7.14 -19.51 25.04
CA PRO A 631 -7.07 -19.87 26.44
C PRO A 631 -8.34 -19.47 27.20
N SER A 632 -8.60 -20.14 28.32
CA SER A 632 -9.75 -19.84 29.18
C SER A 632 -9.70 -18.44 29.81
N THR A 633 -8.49 -17.88 29.96
CA THR A 633 -8.23 -16.55 30.53
C THR A 633 -8.43 -15.38 29.57
N LEU A 634 -8.80 -15.64 28.31
CA LEU A 634 -8.93 -14.60 27.30
C LEU A 634 -10.15 -13.71 27.58
N GLU A 635 -9.92 -12.42 27.77
CA GLU A 635 -10.93 -11.41 28.13
C GLU A 635 -11.26 -10.48 26.95
N ASP A 636 -10.34 -10.30 25.99
CA ASP A 636 -10.46 -9.28 24.94
C ASP A 636 -9.84 -9.68 23.58
N LEU A 637 -10.50 -9.30 22.50
CA LEU A 637 -10.13 -9.53 21.10
C LEU A 637 -10.18 -8.22 20.31
N GLY A 638 -9.15 -7.94 19.51
CA GLY A 638 -9.09 -6.77 18.65
C GLY A 638 -9.73 -6.97 17.27
N ALA A 639 -10.02 -5.88 16.57
CA ALA A 639 -10.61 -5.92 15.23
C ALA A 639 -9.74 -6.67 14.20
N ASP A 640 -10.38 -7.36 13.26
CA ASP A 640 -9.74 -8.19 12.23
C ASP A 640 -8.73 -9.23 12.75
N VAL A 641 -8.82 -9.63 14.02
CA VAL A 641 -7.80 -10.45 14.70
C VAL A 641 -7.44 -11.75 13.95
N PHE A 642 -8.43 -12.43 13.36
CA PHE A 642 -8.28 -13.65 12.56
C PHE A 642 -8.82 -13.48 11.14
N ALA A 643 -8.96 -12.26 10.63
CA ALA A 643 -9.47 -12.06 9.29
C ALA A 643 -8.57 -12.78 8.26
N GLU A 644 -9.18 -13.43 7.26
CA GLU A 644 -8.54 -14.24 6.23
C GLU A 644 -7.81 -15.49 6.76
N ALA A 645 -7.93 -15.83 8.05
CA ALA A 645 -7.28 -17.02 8.58
C ALA A 645 -7.88 -18.32 8.01
N GLY A 646 -7.02 -19.35 7.86
CA GLY A 646 -7.36 -20.68 7.35
C GLY A 646 -8.16 -21.58 8.28
N LEU A 647 -8.82 -21.03 9.31
CA LEU A 647 -9.44 -21.77 10.39
C LEU A 647 -10.60 -22.63 9.86
N THR A 648 -10.72 -23.86 10.33
CA THR A 648 -11.87 -24.73 10.00
C THR A 648 -12.91 -24.73 11.11
N LYS A 649 -12.48 -24.61 12.37
CA LYS A 649 -13.35 -24.57 13.55
C LYS A 649 -12.72 -23.66 14.61
N VAL A 650 -13.54 -22.98 15.39
CA VAL A 650 -13.07 -22.19 16.53
C VAL A 650 -14.09 -22.22 17.67
N THR A 651 -13.58 -22.33 18.90
CA THR A 651 -14.35 -22.16 20.14
C THR A 651 -13.86 -20.91 20.83
N ILE A 652 -14.75 -19.94 21.01
CA ILE A 652 -14.47 -18.67 21.67
C ILE A 652 -14.65 -18.87 23.19
N PRO A 653 -13.67 -18.51 24.03
CA PRO A 653 -13.73 -18.73 25.47
C PRO A 653 -14.84 -17.95 26.20
N GLU A 654 -15.32 -18.48 27.33
CA GLU A 654 -16.37 -17.86 28.17
C GLU A 654 -15.96 -16.50 28.77
N GLY A 655 -14.69 -16.10 28.74
CA GLY A 655 -14.27 -14.76 29.14
C GLY A 655 -14.66 -13.65 28.15
N ILE A 656 -14.99 -13.98 26.90
CA ILE A 656 -15.26 -13.02 25.83
C ILE A 656 -16.71 -12.53 25.87
N THR A 657 -16.89 -11.24 26.16
CA THR A 657 -18.23 -10.60 26.21
C THR A 657 -18.60 -9.83 24.95
N THR A 658 -17.60 -9.47 24.12
CA THR A 658 -17.76 -8.70 22.88
C THR A 658 -16.92 -9.31 21.77
N LEU A 659 -17.52 -9.53 20.59
CA LEU A 659 -16.82 -9.94 19.38
C LEU A 659 -16.52 -8.71 18.51
N PRO A 660 -15.25 -8.42 18.20
CA PRO A 660 -14.89 -7.19 17.50
C PRO A 660 -15.22 -7.23 16.01
N ALA A 661 -15.25 -6.07 15.38
CA ALA A 661 -15.51 -5.94 13.94
C ALA A 661 -14.48 -6.72 13.10
N GLY A 662 -14.96 -7.47 12.12
CA GLY A 662 -14.13 -8.27 11.21
C GLY A 662 -13.36 -9.44 11.84
N ALA A 663 -13.66 -9.85 13.09
CA ALA A 663 -12.88 -10.85 13.84
C ALA A 663 -12.46 -12.09 13.02
N PHE A 664 -13.39 -12.63 12.22
CA PHE A 664 -13.21 -13.79 11.35
C PHE A 664 -13.57 -13.47 9.89
N ARG A 665 -13.54 -12.20 9.47
CA ARG A 665 -13.86 -11.80 8.08
C ARG A 665 -13.06 -12.64 7.10
N GLU A 666 -13.69 -13.11 6.02
CA GLU A 666 -13.05 -13.87 4.93
C GLU A 666 -12.32 -15.14 5.41
N CYS A 667 -12.67 -15.70 6.58
CA CYS A 667 -12.26 -17.05 6.98
C CYS A 667 -12.98 -18.10 6.12
N ARG A 668 -12.62 -18.21 4.85
CA ARG A 668 -13.37 -18.97 3.83
C ARG A 668 -13.45 -20.48 4.10
N LYS A 669 -12.58 -21.02 4.96
CA LYS A 669 -12.56 -22.44 5.35
C LYS A 669 -13.31 -22.72 6.66
N LEU A 670 -13.81 -21.70 7.35
CA LEU A 670 -14.44 -21.84 8.66
C LEU A 670 -15.80 -22.50 8.52
N GLU A 671 -15.96 -23.70 9.08
CA GLU A 671 -17.18 -24.51 8.97
C GLU A 671 -18.10 -24.38 10.17
N SER A 672 -17.51 -24.23 11.37
CA SER A 672 -18.27 -24.15 12.62
C SER A 672 -17.62 -23.22 13.65
N VAL A 673 -18.45 -22.42 14.32
CA VAL A 673 -18.03 -21.51 15.40
C VAL A 673 -18.83 -21.81 16.66
N ILE A 674 -18.14 -21.92 17.80
CA ILE A 674 -18.79 -21.97 19.10
C ILE A 674 -18.60 -20.63 19.81
N LEU A 675 -19.66 -19.83 19.92
CA LEU A 675 -19.71 -18.58 20.68
C LEU A 675 -19.95 -18.87 22.18
N PRO A 676 -19.41 -18.08 23.11
CA PRO A 676 -19.57 -18.31 24.53
C PRO A 676 -20.93 -17.84 25.03
N SER A 677 -21.39 -18.41 26.14
CA SER A 677 -22.67 -18.02 26.74
C SER A 677 -22.70 -16.57 27.25
N THR A 678 -21.52 -16.02 27.54
CA THR A 678 -21.28 -14.65 28.05
C THR A 678 -21.25 -13.57 26.96
N LEU A 679 -21.29 -13.92 25.67
CA LEU A 679 -21.25 -12.94 24.59
C LEU A 679 -22.54 -12.11 24.55
N THR A 680 -22.40 -10.80 24.72
CA THR A 680 -23.53 -9.85 24.75
C THR A 680 -23.58 -8.95 23.52
N LYS A 681 -22.46 -8.76 22.82
CA LYS A 681 -22.31 -7.77 21.76
C LYS A 681 -21.41 -8.27 20.62
N ILE A 682 -21.79 -7.93 19.39
CA ILE A 682 -20.93 -7.99 18.21
C ILE A 682 -20.72 -6.55 17.72
N GLU A 683 -19.49 -6.19 17.36
CA GLU A 683 -19.16 -4.85 16.85
C GLU A 683 -19.06 -4.82 15.32
N THR A 684 -19.33 -3.65 14.73
CA THR A 684 -19.15 -3.36 13.31
C THR A 684 -18.53 -1.98 13.16
N ARG A 685 -17.86 -1.73 12.03
CA ARG A 685 -17.31 -0.40 11.72
C ARG A 685 -18.41 0.45 11.08
N GLU A 686 -18.44 1.73 11.41
CA GLU A 686 -19.33 2.67 10.73
C GLU A 686 -19.01 2.69 9.23
N ASN A 687 -20.04 2.53 8.39
CA ASN A 687 -19.96 2.60 6.92
C ASN A 687 -19.09 1.55 6.20
N GLY A 688 -18.57 0.53 6.91
CA GLY A 688 -17.81 -0.57 6.30
C GLY A 688 -18.72 -1.70 5.83
N TRP A 689 -18.90 -1.85 4.53
CA TRP A 689 -19.68 -2.93 3.90
C TRP A 689 -19.07 -4.32 4.11
N ASP A 690 -17.79 -4.38 4.46
CA ASP A 690 -16.98 -5.57 4.73
C ASP A 690 -16.63 -5.72 6.23
N SER A 691 -17.37 -5.06 7.14
CA SER A 691 -16.99 -4.98 8.56
C SER A 691 -17.57 -6.07 9.47
N GLY A 692 -18.40 -6.96 8.92
CA GLY A 692 -19.05 -8.03 9.68
C GLY A 692 -18.05 -9.03 10.26
N ALA A 693 -18.29 -9.48 11.50
CA ALA A 693 -17.39 -10.40 12.20
C ALA A 693 -17.17 -11.73 11.46
N PHE A 694 -18.14 -12.20 10.67
CA PHE A 694 -18.07 -13.41 9.84
C PHE A 694 -18.36 -13.10 8.36
N TYR A 695 -18.08 -11.88 7.91
CA TYR A 695 -18.30 -11.47 6.52
C TYR A 695 -17.59 -12.43 5.55
N ASN A 696 -18.29 -12.96 4.55
CA ASN A 696 -17.78 -13.90 3.54
C ASN A 696 -17.08 -15.16 4.11
N CYS A 697 -17.52 -15.67 5.27
CA CYS A 697 -17.16 -17.02 5.72
C CYS A 697 -17.98 -18.07 4.93
N ILE A 698 -17.66 -18.23 3.64
CA ILE A 698 -18.46 -18.99 2.67
C ILE A 698 -18.64 -20.48 3.02
N SER A 699 -17.86 -21.03 3.94
CA SER A 699 -17.99 -22.43 4.40
C SER A 699 -18.73 -22.57 5.73
N LEU A 700 -19.12 -21.48 6.40
CA LEU A 700 -19.70 -21.53 7.75
C LEU A 700 -21.10 -22.09 7.68
N LYS A 701 -21.29 -23.30 8.23
CA LYS A 701 -22.56 -24.05 8.22
C LYS A 701 -23.30 -23.93 9.54
N THR A 702 -22.58 -23.95 10.66
CA THR A 702 -23.16 -24.03 12.00
C THR A 702 -22.55 -23.01 12.95
N ILE A 703 -23.40 -22.32 13.71
CA ILE A 703 -22.99 -21.43 14.80
C ILE A 703 -24.05 -21.44 15.91
N ASN A 704 -23.63 -21.43 17.18
CA ASN A 704 -24.56 -21.26 18.30
C ASN A 704 -24.70 -19.78 18.66
N PHE A 705 -25.92 -19.28 18.71
CA PHE A 705 -26.19 -17.92 19.17
C PHE A 705 -26.55 -17.94 20.67
N PRO A 706 -25.81 -17.21 21.53
CA PRO A 706 -26.08 -17.21 22.96
C PRO A 706 -27.30 -16.36 23.30
N GLN A 707 -28.00 -16.74 24.39
CA GLN A 707 -29.20 -16.04 24.84
C GLN A 707 -28.96 -14.57 25.24
N ALA A 708 -27.74 -14.23 25.64
CA ALA A 708 -27.38 -12.87 26.06
C ALA A 708 -27.16 -11.90 24.87
N LEU A 709 -27.02 -12.41 23.64
CA LEU A 709 -26.80 -11.59 22.45
C LEU A 709 -28.11 -10.96 21.97
N THR A 710 -28.20 -9.62 22.05
CA THR A 710 -29.43 -8.87 21.78
C THR A 710 -29.53 -8.29 20.38
N SER A 711 -28.42 -8.17 19.63
CA SER A 711 -28.46 -7.65 18.26
C SER A 711 -27.48 -8.36 17.33
N ILE A 712 -27.85 -8.45 16.05
CA ILE A 712 -26.99 -8.88 14.96
C ILE A 712 -26.70 -7.67 14.05
N PRO A 713 -25.48 -7.12 14.11
CA PRO A 713 -25.09 -5.96 13.30
C PRO A 713 -25.07 -6.21 11.79
N SER A 714 -24.93 -5.11 11.03
CA SER A 714 -24.95 -5.15 9.57
C SER A 714 -23.80 -5.99 9.02
N TYR A 715 -24.05 -6.74 7.95
CA TYR A 715 -23.06 -7.59 7.26
C TYR A 715 -22.40 -8.70 8.11
N THR A 716 -22.82 -8.94 9.35
CA THR A 716 -22.17 -9.89 10.29
C THR A 716 -21.95 -11.27 9.66
N PHE A 717 -22.97 -11.80 8.99
CA PHE A 717 -22.97 -13.10 8.31
C PHE A 717 -23.23 -12.96 6.80
N TYR A 718 -22.84 -11.84 6.18
CA TYR A 718 -22.95 -11.69 4.73
C TYR A 718 -22.22 -12.83 3.99
N GLY A 719 -22.86 -13.45 3.00
CA GLY A 719 -22.25 -14.45 2.12
C GLY A 719 -21.91 -15.80 2.78
N ASN A 720 -22.52 -16.14 3.92
CA ASN A 720 -22.25 -17.39 4.63
C ASN A 720 -23.00 -18.60 4.04
N SER A 721 -22.69 -19.81 4.51
CA SER A 721 -23.36 -21.06 4.13
C SER A 721 -24.21 -21.65 5.26
N LEU A 722 -24.72 -20.81 6.16
CA LEU A 722 -25.54 -21.24 7.30
C LEU A 722 -26.78 -21.99 6.79
N GLU A 723 -27.12 -23.11 7.41
CA GLU A 723 -28.23 -23.98 6.95
C GLU A 723 -29.51 -23.75 7.78
N SER A 724 -29.36 -23.72 9.11
CA SER A 724 -30.43 -23.43 10.06
C SER A 724 -29.87 -22.67 11.27
N ILE A 725 -30.62 -21.67 11.76
CA ILE A 725 -30.22 -20.86 12.91
C ILE A 725 -31.36 -20.69 13.93
N GLU A 726 -30.99 -20.62 15.21
CA GLU A 726 -31.86 -20.20 16.31
C GLU A 726 -31.31 -18.91 16.91
N LEU A 727 -32.16 -17.90 17.08
CA LEU A 727 -31.80 -16.58 17.59
C LEU A 727 -32.55 -16.30 18.90
N PRO A 728 -32.20 -16.94 20.03
CA PRO A 728 -33.05 -16.97 21.23
C PRO A 728 -33.15 -15.61 21.95
N GLY A 729 -32.07 -14.82 21.95
CA GLY A 729 -31.97 -13.54 22.67
C GLY A 729 -32.15 -12.27 21.82
N VAL A 730 -32.15 -12.40 20.49
CA VAL A 730 -31.97 -11.28 19.57
C VAL A 730 -33.24 -10.42 19.48
N THR A 731 -33.10 -9.12 19.77
CA THR A 731 -34.15 -8.09 19.67
C THR A 731 -34.06 -7.27 18.38
N GLU A 732 -32.91 -7.24 17.71
CA GLU A 732 -32.66 -6.46 16.50
C GLU A 732 -31.71 -7.17 15.53
N ILE A 733 -32.08 -7.23 14.25
CA ILE A 733 -31.23 -7.71 13.16
C ILE A 733 -31.06 -6.56 12.19
N ALA A 734 -29.83 -6.11 11.95
CA ALA A 734 -29.55 -4.93 11.14
C ALA A 734 -29.54 -5.24 9.62
N ASN A 735 -29.28 -4.20 8.82
CA ASN A 735 -29.31 -4.30 7.36
C ASN A 735 -28.24 -5.30 6.86
N TYR A 736 -28.56 -6.08 5.85
CA TYR A 736 -27.62 -7.01 5.20
C TYR A 736 -26.99 -8.09 6.12
N ALA A 737 -27.47 -8.26 7.35
CA ALA A 737 -26.85 -9.10 8.38
C ALA A 737 -26.57 -10.54 7.93
N PHE A 738 -27.47 -11.16 7.17
CA PHE A 738 -27.42 -12.51 6.62
C PHE A 738 -27.60 -12.50 5.09
N GLN A 739 -27.36 -11.37 4.42
CA GLN A 739 -27.52 -11.31 2.96
C GLN A 739 -26.60 -12.33 2.27
N GLY A 740 -27.13 -13.02 1.26
CA GLY A 740 -26.36 -14.01 0.49
C GLY A 740 -26.17 -15.36 1.20
N CYS A 741 -26.81 -15.59 2.36
CA CYS A 741 -26.84 -16.90 3.01
C CYS A 741 -27.71 -17.91 2.23
N SER A 742 -27.24 -18.30 1.04
CA SER A 742 -28.02 -19.06 0.06
C SER A 742 -28.46 -20.45 0.50
N LYS A 743 -27.87 -20.99 1.57
CA LYS A 743 -28.25 -22.27 2.18
C LYS A 743 -29.16 -22.15 3.40
N LEU A 744 -29.47 -20.93 3.83
CA LEU A 744 -30.28 -20.72 5.02
C LEU A 744 -31.75 -20.94 4.69
N GLU A 745 -32.28 -22.07 5.15
CA GLU A 745 -33.64 -22.54 4.88
C GLU A 745 -34.57 -22.38 6.09
N HIS A 746 -34.00 -22.34 7.30
CA HIS A 746 -34.75 -22.31 8.54
C HIS A 746 -34.17 -21.30 9.53
N VAL A 747 -35.04 -20.47 10.10
CA VAL A 747 -34.70 -19.52 11.16
C VAL A 747 -35.77 -19.55 12.25
N ILE A 748 -35.33 -19.69 13.50
CA ILE A 748 -36.18 -19.55 14.68
C ILE A 748 -35.87 -18.20 15.32
N PHE A 749 -36.82 -17.26 15.23
CA PHE A 749 -36.68 -15.92 15.80
C PHE A 749 -37.05 -15.87 17.28
N SER A 750 -36.36 -15.00 18.04
CA SER A 750 -36.76 -14.70 19.43
C SER A 750 -38.17 -14.14 19.48
N SER A 751 -38.93 -14.53 20.50
CA SER A 751 -40.19 -13.88 20.85
C SER A 751 -40.03 -12.40 21.25
N LYS A 752 -38.79 -11.92 21.42
CA LYS A 752 -38.45 -10.52 21.73
C LYS A 752 -37.99 -9.70 20.52
N LEU A 753 -37.94 -10.27 19.32
CA LEU A 753 -37.43 -9.57 18.11
C LEU A 753 -38.36 -8.41 17.71
N THR A 754 -37.81 -7.20 17.67
CA THR A 754 -38.56 -5.97 17.35
C THR A 754 -38.23 -5.36 15.99
N THR A 755 -37.06 -5.66 15.44
CA THR A 755 -36.56 -4.99 14.22
C THR A 755 -35.79 -5.97 13.34
N ILE A 756 -36.11 -5.96 12.04
CA ILE A 756 -35.35 -6.63 10.97
C ILE A 756 -34.97 -5.58 9.92
N GLY A 757 -33.70 -5.43 9.61
CA GLY A 757 -33.18 -4.42 8.69
C GLY A 757 -33.48 -4.70 7.22
N ALA A 758 -33.20 -3.70 6.37
CA ALA A 758 -33.30 -3.84 4.93
C ALA A 758 -32.29 -4.86 4.41
N ASN A 759 -32.71 -5.71 3.46
CA ASN A 759 -31.90 -6.79 2.91
C ASN A 759 -31.30 -7.77 3.94
N ALA A 760 -31.78 -7.78 5.19
CA ALA A 760 -31.19 -8.56 6.28
C ALA A 760 -31.00 -10.04 5.92
N PHE A 761 -31.95 -10.65 5.22
CA PHE A 761 -31.89 -12.03 4.74
C PHE A 761 -32.06 -12.13 3.21
N ASN A 762 -31.73 -11.07 2.47
CA ASN A 762 -31.82 -11.09 1.01
C ASN A 762 -30.95 -12.22 0.44
N GLY A 763 -31.49 -13.05 -0.45
CA GLY A 763 -30.79 -14.18 -1.07
C GLY A 763 -30.83 -15.49 -0.27
N CYS A 764 -31.52 -15.54 0.88
CA CYS A 764 -31.72 -16.80 1.62
C CYS A 764 -32.74 -17.72 0.93
N SER A 765 -32.83 -18.99 1.35
CA SER A 765 -33.63 -20.05 0.71
C SER A 765 -34.84 -20.49 1.52
N PHE A 766 -35.44 -19.57 2.28
CA PHE A 766 -36.62 -19.88 3.09
C PHE A 766 -37.80 -20.40 2.27
N THR A 767 -38.36 -21.52 2.70
CA THR A 767 -39.63 -22.08 2.20
C THR A 767 -40.81 -21.69 3.10
N SER A 768 -40.56 -21.53 4.40
CA SER A 768 -41.51 -21.09 5.41
C SER A 768 -40.86 -20.11 6.38
N LEU A 769 -41.63 -19.11 6.84
CA LEU A 769 -41.20 -18.12 7.82
C LEU A 769 -42.30 -17.87 8.85
N GLU A 770 -41.93 -17.85 10.12
CA GLU A 770 -42.79 -17.42 11.22
C GLU A 770 -42.20 -16.19 11.88
N LEU A 771 -42.87 -15.05 11.75
CA LEU A 771 -42.44 -13.76 12.29
C LEU A 771 -43.12 -13.52 13.64
N PRO A 772 -42.38 -13.11 14.68
CA PRO A 772 -42.91 -13.03 16.04
C PRO A 772 -43.85 -11.83 16.22
N ALA A 773 -44.77 -11.92 17.18
CA ALA A 773 -45.75 -10.87 17.48
C ALA A 773 -45.12 -9.55 17.96
N SER A 774 -43.88 -9.60 18.48
CA SER A 774 -43.11 -8.45 18.96
C SER A 774 -42.47 -7.61 17.85
N LEU A 775 -42.46 -8.09 16.59
CA LEU A 775 -41.83 -7.41 15.46
C LEU A 775 -42.54 -6.08 15.20
N LYS A 776 -41.81 -4.96 15.28
CA LYS A 776 -42.34 -3.61 15.06
C LYS A 776 -41.99 -3.07 13.69
N THR A 777 -40.74 -3.30 13.26
CA THR A 777 -40.21 -2.74 12.01
C THR A 777 -39.52 -3.82 11.19
N ILE A 778 -39.70 -3.74 9.87
CA ILE A 778 -39.00 -4.57 8.90
C ILE A 778 -38.57 -3.71 7.71
N GLY A 779 -37.33 -3.85 7.28
CA GLY A 779 -36.77 -3.07 6.18
C GLY A 779 -37.13 -3.61 4.80
N GLU A 780 -36.88 -2.78 3.78
CA GLU A 780 -37.09 -3.16 2.38
C GLU A 780 -36.25 -4.37 1.99
N GLN A 781 -36.81 -5.29 1.19
CA GLN A 781 -36.14 -6.49 0.68
C GLN A 781 -35.56 -7.41 1.77
N ALA A 782 -36.03 -7.31 3.01
CA ALA A 782 -35.50 -8.09 4.13
C ALA A 782 -35.45 -9.61 3.85
N PHE A 783 -36.43 -10.16 3.11
CA PHE A 783 -36.49 -11.58 2.73
C PHE A 783 -36.61 -11.77 1.20
N TYR A 784 -36.02 -10.86 0.42
CA TYR A 784 -36.13 -10.87 -1.03
C TYR A 784 -35.18 -11.91 -1.66
N LYS A 785 -35.58 -12.52 -2.78
CA LYS A 785 -34.74 -13.47 -3.54
C LYS A 785 -34.89 -13.27 -5.05
N TYR A 786 -33.79 -13.01 -5.75
CA TYR A 786 -33.82 -12.58 -7.17
C TYR A 786 -34.22 -13.66 -8.19
N ASN A 787 -34.15 -14.94 -7.85
CA ASN A 787 -34.41 -16.07 -8.76
C ASN A 787 -35.88 -16.56 -8.74
N SER A 788 -36.83 -15.70 -8.37
CA SER A 788 -38.27 -15.97 -8.42
C SER A 788 -38.77 -17.16 -7.60
N GLN A 789 -37.99 -17.65 -6.63
CA GLN A 789 -38.51 -18.62 -5.68
C GLN A 789 -39.51 -17.95 -4.74
N ARG A 790 -40.72 -18.48 -4.77
CA ARG A 790 -41.84 -18.08 -3.93
C ARG A 790 -41.66 -18.66 -2.54
N ILE A 791 -41.83 -17.84 -1.49
CA ILE A 791 -41.93 -18.37 -0.14
C ILE A 791 -43.30 -19.03 0.00
N ASN A 792 -43.33 -20.31 0.35
CA ASN A 792 -44.58 -21.05 0.40
C ASN A 792 -45.48 -20.50 1.52
N THR A 793 -44.92 -20.30 2.71
CA THR A 793 -45.70 -19.91 3.89
C THR A 793 -45.04 -18.78 4.64
N VAL A 794 -45.81 -17.74 4.94
CA VAL A 794 -45.42 -16.68 5.88
C VAL A 794 -46.51 -16.56 6.94
N VAL A 795 -46.14 -16.86 8.18
CA VAL A 795 -46.97 -16.60 9.37
C VAL A 795 -46.51 -15.29 9.98
N TRP A 796 -47.29 -14.24 9.80
CA TRP A 796 -47.02 -12.91 10.34
C TRP A 796 -47.80 -12.73 11.64
N ASN A 797 -47.17 -12.87 12.81
CA ASN A 797 -47.88 -12.73 14.08
C ASN A 797 -47.95 -11.27 14.59
N SER A 798 -47.25 -10.34 13.93
CA SER A 798 -47.20 -8.93 14.36
C SER A 798 -48.47 -8.17 13.99
N SER A 799 -48.84 -7.21 14.84
CA SER A 799 -49.90 -6.24 14.55
C SER A 799 -49.46 -5.08 13.66
N SER A 800 -48.16 -4.98 13.34
CA SER A 800 -47.63 -3.96 12.42
C SER A 800 -48.07 -4.21 10.98
N GLU A 801 -48.28 -3.12 10.23
CA GLU A 801 -48.43 -3.16 8.77
C GLU A 801 -47.22 -3.84 8.11
N ILE A 802 -47.47 -4.63 7.06
CA ILE A 802 -46.41 -5.25 6.26
C ILE A 802 -45.90 -4.21 5.24
N PRO A 803 -44.64 -3.75 5.34
CA PRO A 803 -44.08 -2.78 4.40
C PRO A 803 -43.99 -3.33 2.97
N ARG A 804 -43.90 -2.42 2.00
CA ARG A 804 -43.69 -2.76 0.59
C ARG A 804 -42.32 -3.44 0.38
N ASN A 805 -42.24 -4.31 -0.63
CA ASN A 805 -41.00 -4.95 -1.09
C ASN A 805 -40.25 -5.80 -0.04
N VAL A 806 -40.87 -6.21 1.07
CA VAL A 806 -40.24 -7.11 2.05
C VAL A 806 -39.98 -8.49 1.46
N PHE A 807 -40.99 -8.99 0.74
CA PHE A 807 -41.01 -10.30 0.08
C PHE A 807 -41.17 -10.10 -1.43
N LEU A 808 -40.65 -11.03 -2.24
CA LEU A 808 -40.88 -11.01 -3.68
C LEU A 808 -42.29 -11.52 -4.02
N SER A 809 -42.63 -12.74 -3.59
CA SER A 809 -43.95 -13.36 -3.77
C SER A 809 -44.17 -14.45 -2.71
N ILE A 810 -45.41 -14.61 -2.24
CA ILE A 810 -45.80 -15.55 -1.16
C ILE A 810 -46.97 -16.43 -1.62
N THR A 811 -47.00 -17.73 -1.31
CA THR A 811 -48.17 -18.58 -1.61
C THR A 811 -49.28 -18.40 -0.58
N TYR A 812 -48.95 -18.57 0.71
CA TYR A 812 -49.87 -18.42 1.84
C TYR A 812 -49.34 -17.40 2.84
N LEU A 813 -50.08 -16.30 3.02
CA LEU A 813 -49.79 -15.25 3.99
C LEU A 813 -50.85 -15.26 5.10
N PHE A 814 -50.46 -15.68 6.29
CA PHE A 814 -51.30 -15.64 7.49
C PHE A 814 -51.02 -14.36 8.26
N VAL A 815 -52.06 -13.56 8.53
CA VAL A 815 -51.95 -12.26 9.22
C VAL A 815 -53.08 -12.09 10.25
N PRO A 816 -52.88 -11.29 11.33
CA PRO A 816 -53.93 -11.01 12.30
C PRO A 816 -55.00 -10.09 11.71
N ASN A 817 -56.15 -10.02 12.38
CA ASN A 817 -57.21 -9.09 12.01
C ASN A 817 -56.72 -7.63 12.12
N GLY A 818 -57.03 -6.80 11.11
CA GLY A 818 -56.71 -5.37 11.09
C GLY A 818 -55.36 -4.98 10.51
N VAL A 819 -54.47 -5.93 10.18
CA VAL A 819 -53.16 -5.62 9.57
C VAL A 819 -53.31 -5.29 8.08
N THR A 820 -52.95 -4.07 7.66
CA THR A 820 -52.93 -3.70 6.24
C THR A 820 -51.69 -4.29 5.54
N GLY A 821 -51.86 -4.75 4.30
CA GLY A 821 -50.83 -5.41 3.51
C GLY A 821 -51.16 -5.37 2.02
N SER A 822 -51.87 -4.34 1.57
CA SER A 822 -52.49 -4.23 0.25
C SER A 822 -51.50 -4.18 -0.93
N ASN A 823 -50.20 -4.15 -0.64
CA ASN A 823 -49.12 -4.14 -1.64
C ASN A 823 -48.22 -5.39 -1.57
N VAL A 824 -48.62 -6.42 -0.81
CA VAL A 824 -47.88 -7.68 -0.72
C VAL A 824 -48.38 -8.62 -1.81
N ASP A 825 -47.47 -9.11 -2.66
CA ASP A 825 -47.79 -10.13 -3.67
C ASP A 825 -47.94 -11.50 -3.00
N ALA A 826 -49.17 -11.84 -2.63
CA ALA A 826 -49.53 -13.14 -2.05
C ALA A 826 -50.73 -13.75 -2.78
N ALA A 827 -50.67 -15.06 -3.12
CA ALA A 827 -51.82 -15.71 -3.76
C ALA A 827 -53.00 -15.83 -2.80
N ASN A 828 -52.70 -16.20 -1.55
CA ASN A 828 -53.72 -16.41 -0.54
C ASN A 828 -53.36 -15.56 0.69
N ILE A 829 -54.21 -14.58 1.00
CA ILE A 829 -54.10 -13.77 2.22
C ILE A 829 -55.19 -14.22 3.19
N ILE A 830 -54.78 -14.74 4.34
CA ILE A 830 -55.64 -15.29 5.38
C ILE A 830 -55.60 -14.36 6.59
N ARG A 831 -56.71 -13.67 6.87
CA ARG A 831 -56.83 -12.64 7.91
C ARG A 831 -57.59 -13.19 9.11
N GLY A 832 -56.93 -13.29 10.27
CA GLY A 832 -57.53 -13.86 11.48
C GLY A 832 -58.07 -15.27 11.27
N GLY A 833 -57.45 -16.05 10.38
CA GLY A 833 -57.90 -17.38 9.99
C GLY A 833 -59.03 -17.41 8.94
N LEU A 834 -59.40 -16.28 8.32
CA LEU A 834 -60.46 -16.18 7.31
C LEU A 834 -59.99 -15.48 6.02
N THR A 835 -60.40 -15.97 4.85
CA THR A 835 -60.23 -15.30 3.56
C THR A 835 -61.56 -15.22 2.78
N ASP A 836 -61.72 -14.26 1.88
CA ASP A 836 -62.96 -14.10 1.11
C ASP A 836 -63.11 -15.19 0.05
N SER A 837 -62.01 -15.55 -0.62
CA SER A 837 -62.00 -16.65 -1.57
C SER A 837 -60.69 -17.44 -1.53
N PHE A 838 -60.78 -18.73 -1.79
CA PHE A 838 -59.65 -19.63 -1.96
C PHE A 838 -59.85 -20.44 -3.22
N GLU A 839 -58.86 -20.44 -4.12
CA GLU A 839 -58.83 -21.31 -5.28
C GLU A 839 -57.83 -22.43 -5.03
N ALA A 840 -58.33 -23.64 -4.84
CA ALA A 840 -57.49 -24.82 -4.74
C ALA A 840 -56.88 -25.10 -6.12
N LYS A 841 -55.56 -25.01 -6.21
CA LYS A 841 -54.81 -25.37 -7.42
C LYS A 841 -54.06 -26.67 -7.16
N THR A 842 -54.22 -27.63 -8.05
CA THR A 842 -53.45 -28.88 -7.99
C THR A 842 -52.07 -28.67 -8.58
N GLU A 843 -51.04 -28.84 -7.77
CA GLU A 843 -49.68 -29.00 -8.26
C GLU A 843 -49.47 -30.46 -8.70
N SER A 844 -48.47 -30.72 -9.55
CA SER A 844 -48.17 -32.07 -10.03
C SER A 844 -46.71 -32.41 -9.81
N LYS A 845 -46.43 -33.57 -9.21
CA LYS A 845 -45.07 -34.12 -9.07
C LYS A 845 -44.97 -35.46 -9.79
N TYR A 846 -43.82 -35.69 -10.43
CA TYR A 846 -43.52 -36.97 -11.06
C TYR A 846 -42.83 -37.89 -10.05
N VAL A 847 -43.47 -39.00 -9.69
CA VAL A 847 -42.97 -40.00 -8.74
C VAL A 847 -43.25 -41.38 -9.33
N ASP A 848 -42.25 -42.26 -9.37
CA ASP A 848 -42.38 -43.65 -9.83
C ASP A 848 -43.11 -43.80 -11.19
N ASN A 849 -42.70 -43.00 -12.17
CA ASN A 849 -43.28 -42.97 -13.52
C ASN A 849 -44.76 -42.54 -13.60
N ARG A 850 -45.30 -41.94 -12.53
CA ARG A 850 -46.68 -41.43 -12.47
C ARG A 850 -46.69 -39.94 -12.07
N THR A 851 -47.64 -39.20 -12.62
CA THR A 851 -47.92 -37.82 -12.20
C THR A 851 -48.92 -37.84 -11.06
N ILE A 852 -48.52 -37.39 -9.87
CA ILE A 852 -49.39 -37.25 -8.70
C ILE A 852 -49.79 -35.78 -8.60
N PHE A 853 -51.09 -35.53 -8.49
CA PHE A 853 -51.63 -34.19 -8.22
C PHE A 853 -51.85 -34.00 -6.73
N TYR A 854 -51.39 -32.89 -6.14
CA TYR A 854 -51.51 -32.61 -4.71
C TYR A 854 -51.81 -31.13 -4.44
N TYR A 855 -52.20 -30.85 -3.19
CA TYR A 855 -52.38 -29.51 -2.64
C TYR A 855 -51.39 -29.36 -1.48
N GLU A 856 -50.74 -28.20 -1.35
CA GLU A 856 -49.91 -27.85 -0.19
C GLU A 856 -50.62 -26.76 0.61
N ILE A 857 -51.39 -27.15 1.62
CA ILE A 857 -52.03 -26.23 2.56
C ILE A 857 -51.27 -26.36 3.88
N PRO A 858 -50.43 -25.38 4.22
CA PRO A 858 -49.48 -25.49 5.33
C PRO A 858 -50.12 -25.44 6.71
N GLN A 859 -51.32 -24.84 6.80
CA GLN A 859 -52.07 -24.69 8.04
C GLN A 859 -53.56 -24.53 7.68
N ALA A 860 -54.45 -25.08 8.52
CA ALA A 860 -55.89 -24.95 8.32
C ALA A 860 -56.38 -23.50 8.46
N PHE A 861 -57.30 -23.07 7.60
CA PHE A 861 -57.96 -21.75 7.64
C PHE A 861 -59.38 -21.83 7.09
N LYS A 862 -60.13 -20.73 7.14
CA LYS A 862 -61.49 -20.66 6.58
C LYS A 862 -61.53 -19.76 5.35
N ALA A 863 -62.35 -20.11 4.36
CA ALA A 863 -62.64 -19.25 3.21
C ALA A 863 -64.16 -19.07 3.07
N LYS A 864 -64.66 -17.84 2.84
CA LYS A 864 -66.11 -17.63 2.57
C LYS A 864 -66.55 -18.39 1.31
N LYS A 865 -65.65 -18.47 0.32
CA LYS A 865 -65.81 -19.24 -0.90
C LYS A 865 -64.55 -20.02 -1.26
N ALA A 866 -64.62 -21.34 -1.23
CA ALA A 866 -63.58 -22.24 -1.73
C ALA A 866 -63.97 -22.73 -3.13
N LEU A 867 -63.04 -22.73 -4.08
CA LEU A 867 -63.26 -23.13 -5.46
C LEU A 867 -62.16 -24.09 -5.91
N TYR A 868 -62.55 -25.19 -6.54
CA TYR A 868 -61.68 -26.02 -7.37
C TYR A 868 -62.30 -26.15 -8.76
N SER A 869 -61.55 -25.83 -9.81
CA SER A 869 -62.03 -25.91 -11.19
C SER A 869 -61.28 -27.00 -11.94
N ARG A 870 -62.02 -27.87 -12.64
CA ARG A 870 -61.45 -28.95 -13.45
C ARG A 870 -62.12 -29.03 -14.80
N ARG A 871 -61.31 -29.20 -15.85
CA ARG A 871 -61.80 -29.23 -17.23
C ARG A 871 -62.19 -30.65 -17.64
N PHE A 872 -63.43 -30.81 -18.07
CA PHE A 872 -63.96 -32.06 -18.63
C PHE A 872 -64.21 -31.89 -20.13
N THR A 873 -63.49 -32.66 -20.95
CA THR A 873 -63.59 -32.60 -22.43
C THR A 873 -63.85 -33.97 -23.06
N GLN A 874 -63.96 -35.01 -22.25
CA GLN A 874 -64.15 -36.36 -22.75
C GLN A 874 -65.58 -36.52 -23.27
N THR A 875 -65.73 -37.15 -24.43
CA THR A 875 -67.03 -37.55 -24.99
C THR A 875 -67.23 -39.04 -24.73
N SER A 876 -68.31 -39.36 -24.04
CA SER A 876 -68.83 -40.71 -23.86
C SER A 876 -69.68 -41.11 -25.09
N GLY A 877 -69.52 -42.33 -25.60
CA GLY A 877 -70.23 -42.86 -26.78
C GLY A 877 -70.68 -44.30 -26.55
N ILE A 878 -71.44 -44.87 -27.50
CA ILE A 878 -71.76 -46.31 -27.49
C ILE A 878 -70.45 -47.09 -27.51
N GLY A 879 -70.17 -47.86 -26.45
CA GLY A 879 -68.91 -48.59 -26.29
C GLY A 879 -67.68 -47.71 -25.94
N THR A 880 -67.85 -46.57 -25.28
CA THR A 880 -66.69 -45.79 -24.78
C THR A 880 -67.02 -45.08 -23.47
N ALA A 881 -66.53 -45.61 -22.34
CA ALA A 881 -66.63 -44.97 -21.04
C ALA A 881 -65.45 -44.01 -20.81
N ARG A 882 -65.46 -42.86 -21.51
CA ARG A 882 -64.48 -41.79 -21.30
C ARG A 882 -65.10 -40.70 -20.42
N GLY A 883 -64.37 -40.20 -19.42
CA GLY A 883 -64.81 -39.10 -18.56
C GLY A 883 -64.96 -39.40 -17.06
N TRP A 884 -64.64 -40.62 -16.62
CA TRP A 884 -64.53 -40.96 -15.20
C TRP A 884 -63.18 -40.50 -14.63
N GLU A 885 -63.23 -39.73 -13.55
CA GLU A 885 -62.04 -39.17 -12.89
C GLU A 885 -62.19 -39.23 -11.37
N THR A 886 -61.08 -39.38 -10.63
CA THR A 886 -61.07 -39.31 -9.16
C THR A 886 -60.83 -37.88 -8.69
N ILE A 887 -61.41 -37.51 -7.56
CA ILE A 887 -61.25 -36.19 -6.93
C ILE A 887 -61.17 -36.33 -5.40
N VAL A 888 -60.26 -35.57 -4.79
CA VAL A 888 -60.11 -35.36 -3.33
C VAL A 888 -59.87 -33.87 -3.15
N LEU A 889 -60.61 -33.20 -2.25
CA LEU A 889 -60.49 -31.76 -2.02
C LEU A 889 -60.20 -31.45 -0.55
N PRO A 890 -59.50 -30.34 -0.24
CA PRO A 890 -59.20 -29.96 1.14
C PRO A 890 -60.34 -29.21 1.85
N PHE A 891 -61.54 -29.19 1.26
CA PHE A 891 -62.71 -28.49 1.77
C PHE A 891 -64.01 -29.21 1.38
N ASP A 892 -65.06 -28.98 2.16
CA ASP A 892 -66.42 -29.48 1.87
C ASP A 892 -67.02 -28.72 0.67
N VAL A 893 -67.60 -29.45 -0.27
CA VAL A 893 -68.28 -28.87 -1.44
C VAL A 893 -69.79 -28.97 -1.26
N ASN A 894 -70.47 -27.83 -1.35
CA ASN A 894 -71.92 -27.72 -1.23
C ASN A 894 -72.60 -27.24 -2.51
N LYS A 895 -71.82 -26.85 -3.54
CA LYS A 895 -72.34 -26.33 -4.81
C LYS A 895 -71.44 -26.75 -5.97
N PHE A 896 -72.05 -27.17 -7.06
CA PHE A 896 -71.37 -27.56 -8.29
C PHE A 896 -71.89 -26.71 -9.44
N THR A 897 -71.01 -26.16 -10.27
CA THR A 897 -71.40 -25.44 -11.50
C THR A 897 -70.53 -25.87 -12.67
N TYR A 898 -70.97 -25.55 -13.89
CA TYR A 898 -70.10 -25.68 -15.05
C TYR A 898 -70.24 -24.50 -16.01
N THR A 899 -69.17 -24.23 -16.76
CA THR A 899 -69.12 -23.26 -17.86
C THR A 899 -68.73 -23.96 -19.16
N GLY A 900 -69.49 -23.73 -20.23
CA GLY A 900 -69.31 -24.40 -21.51
C GLY A 900 -68.03 -23.98 -22.26
N TYR A 901 -67.48 -24.89 -23.08
CA TYR A 901 -66.21 -24.72 -23.79
C TYR A 901 -66.14 -23.52 -24.77
N ASN A 902 -67.28 -23.05 -25.32
CA ASN A 902 -67.38 -22.01 -26.36
C ASN A 902 -68.43 -20.91 -26.06
N SER A 903 -68.90 -20.74 -24.82
CA SER A 903 -69.92 -19.73 -24.53
C SER A 903 -69.31 -18.36 -24.23
N ASP A 904 -69.44 -17.41 -25.16
CA ASP A 904 -69.12 -15.98 -24.97
C ASP A 904 -70.02 -15.29 -23.92
N SER A 905 -70.98 -16.00 -23.30
CA SER A 905 -71.92 -15.46 -22.29
C SER A 905 -71.52 -15.69 -20.82
N GLY A 906 -70.55 -16.55 -20.51
CA GLY A 906 -70.06 -16.76 -19.14
C GLY A 906 -71.09 -17.29 -18.10
N GLU A 907 -72.26 -17.79 -18.53
CA GLU A 907 -73.29 -18.28 -17.59
C GLU A 907 -72.84 -19.56 -16.86
N ASN A 908 -72.81 -19.49 -15.52
CA ASN A 908 -72.58 -20.63 -14.64
C ASN A 908 -73.87 -21.45 -14.53
N ILE A 909 -73.89 -22.65 -15.10
CA ILE A 909 -75.04 -23.54 -15.00
C ILE A 909 -74.86 -24.46 -13.79
N ALA A 910 -75.91 -24.60 -12.98
CA ALA A 910 -75.90 -25.46 -11.80
C ALA A 910 -75.79 -26.94 -12.17
N LEU A 911 -74.97 -27.68 -11.41
CA LEU A 911 -74.84 -29.13 -11.49
C LEU A 911 -75.29 -29.78 -10.18
N ALA A 912 -75.84 -30.98 -10.26
CA ALA A 912 -76.20 -31.75 -9.09
C ALA A 912 -76.01 -33.27 -9.31
N PRO A 913 -75.55 -34.04 -8.30
CA PRO A 913 -75.44 -35.49 -8.43
C PRO A 913 -76.79 -36.17 -8.69
N PHE A 914 -76.81 -37.26 -9.46
CA PHE A 914 -77.98 -38.13 -9.59
C PHE A 914 -78.53 -38.56 -8.22
N GLY A 915 -79.85 -38.40 -8.03
CA GLY A 915 -80.54 -38.72 -6.78
C GLY A 915 -80.50 -37.62 -5.71
N SER A 916 -79.88 -36.46 -5.97
CA SER A 916 -79.95 -35.31 -5.06
C SER A 916 -81.23 -34.49 -5.24
N GLU A 917 -81.74 -33.89 -4.16
CA GLU A 917 -82.92 -33.00 -4.19
C GLU A 917 -82.70 -31.76 -5.08
N ALA A 918 -81.45 -31.31 -5.23
CA ALA A 918 -81.08 -30.18 -6.06
C ALA A 918 -81.39 -30.37 -7.55
N LEU A 919 -81.58 -31.61 -8.03
CA LEU A 919 -82.01 -31.88 -9.41
C LEU A 919 -83.44 -31.45 -9.70
N GLN A 920 -84.25 -31.17 -8.68
CA GLN A 920 -85.62 -30.67 -8.85
C GLN A 920 -85.65 -29.19 -9.25
N THR A 921 -84.52 -28.47 -9.15
CA THR A 921 -84.40 -27.07 -9.59
C THR A 921 -84.24 -26.97 -11.11
N GLU A 922 -85.17 -26.27 -11.76
CA GLU A 922 -85.22 -26.10 -13.22
C GLU A 922 -83.89 -25.57 -13.79
N GLY A 923 -83.38 -26.21 -14.84
CA GLY A 923 -82.11 -25.85 -15.50
C GLY A 923 -80.85 -26.50 -14.91
N THR A 924 -80.95 -27.22 -13.79
CA THR A 924 -79.81 -27.95 -13.18
C THR A 924 -79.49 -29.22 -13.96
N ARG A 925 -78.21 -29.48 -14.26
CA ARG A 925 -77.78 -30.67 -15.01
C ARG A 925 -77.25 -31.77 -14.10
N PRO A 926 -77.58 -33.05 -14.35
CA PRO A 926 -77.12 -34.15 -13.52
C PRO A 926 -75.70 -34.60 -13.86
N PHE A 927 -74.98 -35.11 -12.86
CA PHE A 927 -73.71 -35.83 -13.03
C PHE A 927 -73.55 -36.97 -12.04
N TRP A 928 -72.56 -37.85 -12.24
CA TRP A 928 -72.30 -38.98 -11.35
C TRP A 928 -71.29 -38.63 -10.27
N LEU A 929 -71.63 -38.93 -9.03
CA LEU A 929 -70.77 -38.79 -7.86
C LEU A 929 -70.86 -40.05 -7.00
N TYR A 930 -69.70 -40.66 -6.77
CA TYR A 930 -69.55 -41.86 -5.96
C TYR A 930 -68.49 -41.64 -4.90
N GLU A 931 -68.82 -41.89 -3.64
CA GLU A 931 -67.83 -41.98 -2.58
C GLU A 931 -67.09 -43.31 -2.70
N MET A 932 -65.77 -43.26 -2.65
CA MET A 932 -64.94 -44.46 -2.68
C MET A 932 -64.81 -44.99 -1.25
N THR A 933 -65.59 -46.02 -0.91
CA THR A 933 -65.52 -46.68 0.40
C THR A 933 -64.71 -47.98 0.31
N THR A 934 -64.44 -48.59 1.47
CA THR A 934 -63.77 -49.90 1.56
C THR A 934 -64.57 -51.03 0.91
N GLU A 935 -65.88 -50.84 0.69
CA GLU A 935 -66.78 -51.83 0.05
C GLU A 935 -66.98 -51.58 -1.46
N GLY A 936 -66.34 -50.55 -2.02
CA GLY A 936 -66.45 -50.13 -3.42
C GLY A 936 -67.17 -48.77 -3.59
N PRO A 937 -67.34 -48.28 -4.84
CA PRO A 937 -67.98 -46.99 -5.09
C PRO A 937 -69.46 -46.98 -4.65
N GLN A 938 -69.81 -46.13 -3.70
CA GLN A 938 -71.18 -45.93 -3.20
C GLN A 938 -71.74 -44.60 -3.71
N ARG A 939 -73.04 -44.55 -4.05
CA ARG A 939 -73.67 -43.29 -4.53
C ARG A 939 -73.57 -42.22 -3.45
N ALA A 940 -73.13 -41.03 -3.84
CA ALA A 940 -73.04 -39.87 -2.95
C ALA A 940 -73.74 -38.66 -3.55
N THR A 941 -74.35 -37.84 -2.70
CA THR A 941 -75.03 -36.59 -3.08
C THR A 941 -74.27 -35.35 -2.60
N THR A 942 -73.22 -35.52 -1.81
CA THR A 942 -72.36 -34.46 -1.28
C THR A 942 -70.88 -34.88 -1.37
N LEU A 943 -69.97 -33.90 -1.30
CA LEU A 943 -68.53 -34.14 -1.32
C LEU A 943 -67.90 -33.50 -0.07
N LYS A 944 -67.26 -34.34 0.75
CA LYS A 944 -66.59 -33.96 2.00
C LYS A 944 -65.09 -33.81 1.84
N ALA A 945 -64.50 -32.89 2.62
CA ALA A 945 -63.05 -32.66 2.65
C ALA A 945 -62.29 -33.95 2.96
N HIS A 946 -61.14 -34.15 2.31
CA HIS A 946 -60.26 -35.32 2.45
C HIS A 946 -60.86 -36.68 2.14
N THR A 947 -62.10 -36.75 1.64
CA THR A 947 -62.73 -38.00 1.22
C THR A 947 -62.52 -38.21 -0.29
N PRO A 948 -62.12 -39.41 -0.73
CA PRO A 948 -61.97 -39.73 -2.15
C PRO A 948 -63.31 -40.01 -2.84
N TYR A 949 -63.55 -39.34 -3.96
CA TYR A 949 -64.73 -39.54 -4.79
C TYR A 949 -64.34 -39.90 -6.23
N LEU A 950 -65.21 -40.68 -6.86
CA LEU A 950 -65.21 -40.97 -8.29
C LEU A 950 -66.34 -40.17 -8.95
N ILE A 951 -66.00 -39.38 -9.97
CA ILE A 951 -66.93 -38.48 -10.67
C ILE A 951 -66.96 -38.77 -12.16
N CYS A 952 -68.11 -38.53 -12.80
CA CYS A 952 -68.23 -38.55 -14.25
C CYS A 952 -69.23 -37.52 -14.74
N MET A 953 -68.87 -36.81 -15.81
CA MET A 953 -69.68 -35.79 -16.45
C MET A 953 -70.32 -36.37 -17.72
N PRO A 954 -71.66 -36.38 -17.88
CA PRO A 954 -72.30 -36.89 -19.09
C PRO A 954 -71.94 -36.01 -20.29
N ASN A 955 -71.47 -36.60 -21.38
CA ASN A 955 -71.20 -35.86 -22.61
C ASN A 955 -71.29 -36.78 -23.83
N ASN A 956 -72.42 -36.79 -24.51
CA ASN A 956 -72.71 -37.63 -25.67
C ASN A 956 -73.67 -36.90 -26.62
N GLY A 957 -73.41 -36.95 -27.92
CA GLY A 957 -74.29 -36.37 -28.95
C GLY A 957 -75.71 -36.98 -29.00
N LYS A 958 -75.95 -38.09 -28.28
CA LYS A 958 -77.27 -38.72 -28.11
C LYS A 958 -78.01 -38.31 -26.83
N TYR A 959 -77.34 -37.70 -25.84
CA TYR A 959 -78.03 -37.16 -24.68
C TYR A 959 -78.71 -35.83 -25.03
N PRO A 960 -79.82 -35.47 -24.37
CA PRO A 960 -80.38 -34.13 -24.47
C PRO A 960 -79.30 -33.09 -24.19
N ASN A 961 -79.32 -31.96 -24.92
CA ASN A 961 -78.38 -30.86 -24.70
C ASN A 961 -78.39 -30.35 -23.24
N SER A 962 -79.50 -30.53 -22.52
CA SER A 962 -79.65 -30.24 -21.09
C SER A 962 -78.91 -31.20 -20.15
N SER A 963 -78.36 -32.31 -20.65
CA SER A 963 -77.61 -33.29 -19.85
C SER A 963 -76.12 -33.34 -20.19
N ASN A 964 -75.70 -32.73 -21.31
CA ASN A 964 -74.30 -32.72 -21.74
C ASN A 964 -73.46 -31.68 -20.96
N ILE A 965 -72.30 -32.09 -20.46
CA ILE A 965 -71.34 -31.28 -19.72
C ILE A 965 -69.98 -31.39 -20.43
N TYR A 966 -69.58 -30.32 -21.10
CA TYR A 966 -68.31 -30.22 -21.84
C TYR A 966 -67.72 -28.81 -21.60
N GLY A 967 -66.72 -28.72 -20.71
CA GLY A 967 -66.20 -27.45 -20.24
C GLY A 967 -65.57 -27.52 -18.84
N ASN A 968 -65.46 -26.38 -18.16
CA ASN A 968 -64.89 -26.31 -16.81
C ASN A 968 -65.98 -26.58 -15.77
N VAL A 969 -65.78 -27.58 -14.92
CA VAL A 969 -66.62 -27.88 -13.77
C VAL A 969 -65.99 -27.28 -12.51
N ASN A 970 -66.78 -26.53 -11.77
CA ASN A 970 -66.41 -25.82 -10.56
C ASN A 970 -67.03 -26.52 -9.35
N PHE A 971 -66.17 -26.95 -8.43
CA PHE A 971 -66.51 -27.53 -7.14
C PHE A 971 -66.38 -26.42 -6.10
N ILE A 972 -67.50 -26.02 -5.50
CA ILE A 972 -67.59 -24.81 -4.69
C ILE A 972 -68.07 -25.15 -3.29
N GLY A 973 -67.32 -24.70 -2.28
CA GLY A 973 -67.79 -24.57 -0.91
C GLY A 973 -68.09 -23.11 -0.61
N GLU A 974 -69.34 -22.75 -0.34
CA GLU A 974 -69.73 -21.37 0.04
C GLU A 974 -70.42 -21.37 1.41
N ASP A 975 -69.90 -20.59 2.37
CA ASP A 975 -70.55 -20.26 3.65
C ASP A 975 -70.13 -18.83 4.05
N GLU A 976 -70.96 -17.84 3.75
CA GLU A 976 -70.65 -16.44 4.05
C GLU A 976 -70.65 -16.12 5.55
N THR A 977 -71.31 -16.93 6.38
CA THR A 977 -71.49 -16.65 7.81
C THR A 977 -70.36 -17.25 8.65
N ASN A 978 -70.04 -18.53 8.44
CA ASN A 978 -69.07 -19.25 9.26
C ASN A 978 -67.76 -19.57 8.54
N GLY A 979 -67.70 -19.38 7.22
CA GLY A 979 -66.58 -19.77 6.36
C GLY A 979 -66.45 -21.30 6.21
N VAL A 980 -66.03 -21.74 5.03
CA VAL A 980 -65.71 -23.15 4.76
C VAL A 980 -64.30 -23.44 5.27
N LEU A 981 -64.13 -24.49 6.07
CA LEU A 981 -62.83 -24.93 6.55
C LEU A 981 -62.01 -25.51 5.39
N ILE A 982 -60.89 -24.86 5.10
CA ILE A 982 -59.80 -25.36 4.28
C ILE A 982 -58.84 -26.07 5.24
N SER A 983 -58.82 -27.38 5.16
CA SER A 983 -58.03 -28.21 6.07
C SER A 983 -56.59 -28.33 5.57
N GLU A 984 -55.65 -28.43 6.51
CA GLU A 984 -54.22 -28.58 6.20
C GLU A 984 -53.95 -29.90 5.47
N THR A 985 -52.97 -29.88 4.57
CA THR A 985 -52.52 -31.04 3.82
C THR A 985 -51.02 -31.20 4.07
N GLU A 986 -50.59 -32.29 4.72
CA GLU A 986 -49.17 -32.58 5.03
C GLU A 986 -48.29 -32.87 3.78
N GLY A 987 -48.62 -32.30 2.61
CA GLY A 987 -47.99 -32.65 1.33
C GLY A 987 -48.23 -34.10 0.89
N LYS A 988 -49.12 -34.83 1.58
CA LYS A 988 -49.49 -36.22 1.29
C LYS A 988 -51.01 -36.31 1.23
N LEU A 989 -51.55 -36.49 0.01
CA LEU A 989 -52.81 -37.21 -0.11
C LEU A 989 -52.50 -38.64 0.30
N THR A 990 -52.91 -39.05 1.50
CA THR A 990 -52.85 -40.45 1.88
C THR A 990 -53.73 -41.23 0.91
N THR A 991 -53.19 -42.28 0.29
CA THR A 991 -54.01 -43.28 -0.37
C THR A 991 -54.96 -43.82 0.70
N ALA A 992 -56.25 -43.52 0.60
CA ALA A 992 -57.25 -44.18 1.42
C ALA A 992 -57.04 -45.70 1.29
N GLN A 993 -56.94 -46.42 2.41
CA GLN A 993 -56.87 -47.88 2.36
C GLN A 993 -58.14 -48.40 1.69
N GLY A 994 -57.97 -48.93 0.48
CA GLY A 994 -59.00 -49.49 -0.37
C GLY A 994 -58.36 -50.14 -1.59
N GLN A 995 -59.03 -51.13 -2.17
CA GLN A 995 -58.57 -51.84 -3.37
C GLN A 995 -58.47 -50.82 -4.53
N GLU A 996 -57.32 -50.69 -5.20
CA GLU A 996 -57.20 -49.91 -6.45
C GLU A 996 -58.12 -50.56 -7.52
N TYR A 997 -58.68 -49.81 -8.47
CA TYR A 997 -59.53 -50.35 -9.54
C TYR A 997 -59.02 -49.90 -10.92
N ASN A 998 -58.93 -50.84 -11.87
CA ASN A 998 -58.66 -50.57 -13.27
C ASN A 998 -59.95 -50.36 -14.04
N LEU A 999 -60.06 -49.25 -14.78
CA LEU A 999 -61.08 -49.07 -15.80
C LEU A 999 -60.56 -49.64 -17.13
N VAL A 1000 -61.09 -50.80 -17.53
CA VAL A 1000 -60.57 -51.58 -18.65
C VAL A 1000 -61.56 -51.53 -19.82
N PRO A 1001 -61.22 -50.88 -20.95
CA PRO A 1001 -61.95 -51.09 -22.20
C PRO A 1001 -61.62 -52.49 -22.73
N THR A 1002 -62.63 -53.25 -23.13
CA THR A 1002 -62.44 -54.58 -23.72
C THR A 1002 -62.79 -54.58 -25.20
N TYR A 1003 -62.13 -55.41 -26.00
CA TYR A 1003 -62.46 -55.68 -27.41
C TYR A 1003 -63.08 -57.08 -27.60
N GLU A 1004 -63.28 -57.79 -26.49
CA GLU A 1004 -63.86 -59.14 -26.41
C GLU A 1004 -64.90 -59.16 -25.28
N THR A 1005 -65.82 -60.13 -25.27
CA THR A 1005 -66.82 -60.23 -24.19
C THR A 1005 -66.12 -60.66 -22.88
N VAL A 1006 -66.19 -59.85 -21.83
CA VAL A 1006 -65.70 -60.20 -20.49
C VAL A 1006 -66.87 -60.70 -19.63
N PRO A 1007 -66.82 -61.93 -19.09
CA PRO A 1007 -67.92 -62.47 -18.27
C PRO A 1007 -68.18 -61.66 -16.99
N LYS A 1008 -69.44 -61.57 -16.54
CA LYS A 1008 -69.79 -61.00 -15.24
C LYS A 1008 -69.18 -61.83 -14.11
N SER A 1009 -68.68 -61.14 -13.10
CA SER A 1009 -68.16 -61.78 -11.89
C SER A 1009 -68.20 -60.82 -10.70
N GLU A 1010 -67.98 -61.35 -9.50
CA GLU A 1010 -67.79 -60.57 -8.27
C GLU A 1010 -66.61 -59.58 -8.33
N SER A 1011 -65.75 -59.69 -9.34
CA SER A 1011 -64.59 -58.80 -9.52
C SER A 1011 -64.76 -57.82 -10.67
N VAL A 1012 -65.90 -57.87 -11.38
CA VAL A 1012 -66.20 -57.05 -12.56
C VAL A 1012 -67.40 -56.18 -12.24
N TYR A 1013 -67.19 -54.87 -12.26
CA TYR A 1013 -68.25 -53.88 -12.19
C TYR A 1013 -68.52 -53.42 -13.62
N ALA A 1014 -69.64 -53.87 -14.18
CA ALA A 1014 -70.02 -53.60 -15.57
C ALA A 1014 -70.83 -52.30 -15.65
N LEU A 1015 -70.61 -51.52 -16.71
CA LEU A 1015 -71.42 -50.33 -16.96
C LEU A 1015 -72.90 -50.73 -17.13
N ASN A 1016 -73.82 -50.02 -16.48
CA ASN A 1016 -75.25 -50.20 -16.71
C ASN A 1016 -75.62 -49.70 -18.12
N ILE A 1017 -76.17 -50.58 -18.97
CA ILE A 1017 -76.54 -50.27 -20.37
C ILE A 1017 -78.04 -50.46 -20.66
N GLY A 1018 -78.87 -50.74 -19.64
CA GLY A 1018 -80.28 -51.04 -19.83
C GLY A 1018 -81.10 -49.80 -20.23
N SER A 1019 -81.91 -49.94 -21.28
CA SER A 1019 -83.05 -49.05 -21.55
C SER A 1019 -84.11 -49.19 -20.46
N TRP A 1020 -84.86 -48.12 -20.18
CA TRP A 1020 -85.98 -48.05 -19.22
C TRP A 1020 -86.75 -49.36 -18.99
N TYR A 1021 -87.14 -49.55 -17.71
CA TYR A 1021 -87.90 -50.66 -17.10
C TYR A 1021 -87.07 -51.72 -16.34
N ASP A 1022 -86.46 -51.30 -15.22
CA ASP A 1022 -86.61 -51.89 -13.88
C ASP A 1022 -85.59 -51.27 -12.90
N GLU A 1023 -86.10 -50.77 -11.76
CA GLU A 1023 -85.48 -50.21 -10.53
C GLU A 1023 -84.17 -49.37 -10.55
N HIS A 1024 -83.51 -49.11 -11.68
CA HIS A 1024 -82.25 -48.34 -11.74
C HIS A 1024 -82.29 -47.23 -12.80
N GLN A 1025 -82.05 -45.98 -12.40
CA GLN A 1025 -82.03 -44.81 -13.30
C GLN A 1025 -80.91 -44.85 -14.35
N GLU A 1026 -81.20 -44.35 -15.56
CA GLU A 1026 -80.31 -44.35 -16.72
C GLU A 1026 -79.05 -43.48 -16.55
N GLY A 1027 -77.93 -44.07 -16.95
CA GLY A 1027 -76.64 -43.43 -17.09
C GLY A 1027 -75.67 -43.71 -15.92
N SER A 1028 -74.44 -44.02 -16.32
CA SER A 1028 -73.15 -44.17 -15.60
C SER A 1028 -73.12 -44.63 -14.15
N VAL A 1029 -73.47 -45.90 -13.94
CA VAL A 1029 -73.00 -46.64 -12.75
C VAL A 1029 -72.31 -47.91 -13.21
N PHE A 1030 -71.13 -48.19 -12.65
CA PHE A 1030 -70.54 -49.52 -12.70
C PHE A 1030 -71.23 -50.37 -11.63
N ILE A 1031 -72.02 -51.34 -12.06
CA ILE A 1031 -72.76 -52.23 -11.16
C ILE A 1031 -71.96 -53.53 -11.03
N LYS A 1032 -71.62 -53.88 -9.79
CA LYS A 1032 -70.88 -55.10 -9.46
C LYS A 1032 -71.66 -56.33 -9.94
N ASN A 1033 -70.99 -57.26 -10.61
CA ASN A 1033 -71.57 -58.53 -11.03
C ASN A 1033 -72.89 -58.42 -11.83
N TYR A 1034 -73.02 -57.35 -12.63
CA TYR A 1034 -74.28 -57.03 -13.30
C TYR A 1034 -74.55 -57.88 -14.55
N GLN A 1035 -73.67 -57.79 -15.55
CA GLN A 1035 -73.81 -58.47 -16.84
C GLN A 1035 -72.43 -58.69 -17.48
N ASP A 1036 -72.37 -59.59 -18.46
CA ASP A 1036 -71.18 -59.76 -19.28
C ASP A 1036 -70.89 -58.43 -20.02
N VAL A 1037 -69.64 -58.02 -20.04
CA VAL A 1037 -69.19 -56.77 -20.65
C VAL A 1037 -68.88 -57.06 -22.11
N ASN A 1038 -69.72 -56.60 -23.02
CA ASN A 1038 -69.56 -56.86 -24.45
C ASN A 1038 -68.26 -56.23 -25.01
N PRO A 1039 -67.78 -56.71 -26.18
CA PRO A 1039 -66.71 -56.07 -26.94
C PRO A 1039 -67.01 -54.59 -27.13
N PHE A 1040 -65.97 -53.77 -27.00
CA PHE A 1040 -66.00 -52.32 -26.98
C PHE A 1040 -66.67 -51.69 -25.75
N TYR A 1041 -67.06 -52.43 -24.69
CA TYR A 1041 -67.51 -51.79 -23.44
C TYR A 1041 -66.35 -51.65 -22.45
N ALA A 1042 -66.54 -50.86 -21.39
CA ALA A 1042 -65.57 -50.76 -20.30
C ALA A 1042 -66.17 -51.29 -18.99
N TYR A 1043 -65.32 -51.81 -18.13
CA TYR A 1043 -65.67 -52.27 -16.79
C TYR A 1043 -64.62 -51.86 -15.78
N ALA A 1044 -65.02 -51.67 -14.52
CA ALA A 1044 -64.09 -51.46 -13.42
C ALA A 1044 -63.81 -52.80 -12.72
N THR A 1045 -62.55 -53.08 -12.41
CA THR A 1045 -62.14 -54.30 -11.69
C THR A 1045 -61.05 -53.98 -10.69
N PRO A 1046 -61.02 -54.59 -9.49
CA PRO A 1046 -59.94 -54.33 -8.56
C PRO A 1046 -58.58 -54.72 -9.15
N THR A 1047 -57.54 -53.89 -9.00
CA THR A 1047 -56.17 -54.19 -9.48
C THR A 1047 -55.60 -55.45 -8.85
N SER A 1048 -56.10 -55.90 -7.69
CA SER A 1048 -55.65 -57.14 -7.04
C SER A 1048 -56.38 -58.42 -7.48
N THR A 1049 -57.32 -58.36 -8.42
CA THR A 1049 -57.79 -59.58 -9.09
C THR A 1049 -56.93 -59.86 -10.32
N ALA A 1050 -56.15 -60.94 -10.20
CA ALA A 1050 -55.27 -61.48 -11.20
C ALA A 1050 -55.92 -61.51 -12.59
N SER A 1051 -55.51 -60.58 -13.47
CA SER A 1051 -55.07 -60.83 -14.84
C SER A 1051 -55.17 -59.57 -15.70
N ALA A 1052 -54.02 -58.96 -15.98
CA ALA A 1052 -53.57 -58.55 -17.32
C ALA A 1052 -52.61 -57.34 -17.22
N ALA A 1053 -51.31 -57.60 -17.05
CA ALA A 1053 -50.27 -56.61 -17.33
C ALA A 1053 -49.24 -57.22 -18.28
N LYS A 1054 -49.21 -56.63 -19.48
CA LYS A 1054 -48.34 -56.95 -20.60
C LYS A 1054 -46.86 -56.85 -20.21
N ALA A 1055 -46.06 -57.71 -20.84
CA ALA A 1055 -44.61 -57.70 -20.84
C ALA A 1055 -44.02 -56.31 -21.21
N PRO A 1056 -42.88 -55.91 -20.62
CA PRO A 1056 -42.00 -54.91 -21.22
C PRO A 1056 -41.52 -55.40 -22.59
N LYS A 1057 -41.56 -54.52 -23.59
CA LYS A 1057 -40.89 -54.72 -24.88
C LYS A 1057 -39.39 -54.91 -24.66
N TYR A 1058 -38.81 -55.78 -25.50
CA TYR A 1058 -37.41 -56.21 -25.61
C TYR A 1058 -36.99 -57.38 -24.71
N PHE A 1059 -37.31 -58.60 -25.16
CA PHE A 1059 -36.26 -59.51 -25.64
C PHE A 1059 -36.74 -60.19 -26.92
N SER A 1060 -36.07 -59.88 -28.02
CA SER A 1060 -36.14 -60.67 -29.24
C SER A 1060 -35.47 -62.01 -28.95
N ILE A 1061 -36.23 -63.10 -28.95
CA ILE A 1061 -35.68 -64.42 -29.26
C ILE A 1061 -35.87 -64.60 -30.76
N GLY A 1062 -35.11 -63.84 -31.52
CA GLY A 1062 -35.04 -63.97 -32.97
C GLY A 1062 -34.21 -65.20 -33.30
N GLY A 1063 -34.87 -66.24 -33.81
CA GLY A 1063 -34.18 -67.36 -34.42
C GLY A 1063 -33.27 -66.86 -35.55
N GLY A 1064 -32.05 -67.38 -35.55
CA GLY A 1064 -31.15 -67.39 -36.72
C GLY A 1064 -30.19 -66.22 -36.82
N GLY A 1065 -28.93 -66.47 -36.45
CA GLY A 1065 -27.77 -65.80 -37.06
C GLY A 1065 -27.06 -64.74 -36.22
N ALA A 1066 -25.94 -65.18 -35.64
CA ALA A 1066 -24.78 -64.46 -35.09
C ALA A 1066 -24.73 -62.92 -35.12
N THR A 1067 -24.57 -62.34 -33.93
CA THR A 1067 -23.57 -61.30 -33.54
C THR A 1067 -23.49 -61.35 -32.00
N GLY A 1068 -22.37 -61.70 -31.34
CA GLY A 1068 -21.18 -60.86 -31.22
C GLY A 1068 -21.45 -59.72 -30.23
N ILE A 1069 -21.40 -59.99 -28.92
CA ILE A 1069 -21.34 -58.94 -27.88
C ILE A 1069 -19.86 -58.68 -27.61
N GLU A 1070 -19.37 -57.54 -28.09
CA GLU A 1070 -18.25 -56.83 -27.47
C GLU A 1070 -18.73 -55.44 -27.04
N GLU A 1071 -18.14 -54.99 -25.92
CA GLU A 1071 -18.20 -53.67 -25.26
C GLU A 1071 -19.45 -53.32 -24.43
N GLN A 1072 -19.34 -52.74 -23.23
CA GLN A 1072 -18.43 -52.90 -22.09
C GLN A 1072 -19.19 -52.25 -20.92
N LEU A 1073 -19.29 -52.93 -19.76
CA LEU A 1073 -19.88 -52.37 -18.54
C LEU A 1073 -18.91 -51.34 -17.93
N LEU A 1074 -19.31 -50.07 -17.85
CA LEU A 1074 -18.61 -49.05 -17.05
C LEU A 1074 -19.18 -49.04 -15.63
N MET A 1075 -18.68 -49.92 -14.78
CA MET A 1075 -18.71 -49.79 -13.31
C MET A 1075 -17.35 -50.20 -12.75
N THR A 1076 -16.85 -49.48 -11.75
CA THR A 1076 -15.49 -49.65 -11.21
C THR A 1076 -15.36 -50.94 -10.37
N PRO A 1077 -14.18 -51.59 -10.32
CA PRO A 1077 -14.00 -52.92 -9.71
C PRO A 1077 -14.26 -53.02 -8.20
N GLU A 1078 -14.39 -51.89 -7.50
CA GLU A 1078 -14.48 -51.81 -6.03
C GLU A 1078 -15.93 -51.91 -5.50
N GLN A 1079 -16.94 -51.99 -6.39
CA GLN A 1079 -18.36 -52.10 -6.01
C GLN A 1079 -19.05 -53.40 -6.46
N LEU A 1080 -18.32 -54.35 -7.06
CA LEU A 1080 -18.92 -55.58 -7.58
C LEU A 1080 -19.20 -56.61 -6.46
N THR A 1081 -20.48 -56.85 -6.18
CA THR A 1081 -20.94 -58.02 -5.42
C THR A 1081 -20.50 -59.28 -6.17
N ARG A 1082 -19.70 -60.17 -5.54
CA ARG A 1082 -19.24 -61.43 -6.17
C ARG A 1082 -20.12 -62.59 -5.71
N VAL A 1083 -20.62 -63.39 -6.65
CA VAL A 1083 -21.52 -64.51 -6.35
C VAL A 1083 -21.01 -65.80 -6.98
N TYR A 1084 -20.93 -66.87 -6.19
CA TYR A 1084 -20.65 -68.24 -6.68
C TYR A 1084 -21.38 -69.29 -5.85
N SER A 1085 -21.44 -70.54 -6.32
CA SER A 1085 -22.07 -71.65 -5.61
C SER A 1085 -21.19 -72.90 -5.62
N THR A 1086 -21.17 -73.61 -4.50
CA THR A 1086 -20.51 -74.93 -4.33
C THR A 1086 -21.29 -75.76 -3.31
N ASP A 1087 -21.40 -77.07 -3.53
CA ASP A 1087 -22.07 -78.06 -2.64
C ASP A 1087 -23.45 -77.60 -2.12
N GLY A 1088 -24.31 -77.10 -3.01
CA GLY A 1088 -25.67 -76.67 -2.65
C GLY A 1088 -25.78 -75.30 -1.97
N ILE A 1089 -24.67 -74.60 -1.71
CA ILE A 1089 -24.62 -73.32 -0.99
C ILE A 1089 -24.29 -72.19 -1.98
N ILE A 1090 -24.95 -71.03 -1.85
CA ILE A 1090 -24.58 -69.80 -2.57
C ILE A 1090 -23.77 -68.90 -1.63
N TYR A 1091 -22.59 -68.46 -2.09
CA TYR A 1091 -21.71 -67.51 -1.43
C TYR A 1091 -21.81 -66.13 -2.10
N ILE A 1092 -22.04 -65.08 -1.31
CA ILE A 1092 -22.25 -63.70 -1.76
C ILE A 1092 -21.32 -62.77 -0.99
N HIS A 1093 -20.32 -62.19 -1.67
CA HIS A 1093 -19.42 -61.20 -1.09
C HIS A 1093 -19.93 -59.78 -1.39
N CYS A 1094 -20.25 -59.01 -0.34
CA CYS A 1094 -20.78 -57.65 -0.44
C CYS A 1094 -19.78 -56.62 0.10
N SER A 1095 -19.59 -55.49 -0.60
CA SER A 1095 -18.75 -54.37 -0.14
C SER A 1095 -19.44 -53.42 0.86
N LYS A 1096 -20.73 -53.64 1.14
CA LYS A 1096 -21.52 -52.96 2.19
C LYS A 1096 -22.77 -53.77 2.53
N ALA A 1097 -23.36 -53.53 3.70
CA ALA A 1097 -24.62 -54.18 4.08
C ALA A 1097 -25.78 -53.72 3.17
N GLN A 1098 -26.56 -54.69 2.65
CA GLN A 1098 -27.66 -54.43 1.71
C GLN A 1098 -28.66 -55.61 1.69
N ILE A 1099 -29.85 -55.38 1.12
CA ILE A 1099 -30.85 -56.43 0.93
C ILE A 1099 -30.74 -56.96 -0.50
N ILE A 1100 -30.55 -58.27 -0.65
CA ILE A 1100 -30.40 -58.94 -1.95
C ILE A 1100 -31.54 -59.92 -2.16
N SER A 1101 -32.20 -59.83 -3.31
CA SER A 1101 -33.26 -60.77 -3.73
C SER A 1101 -32.73 -61.76 -4.77
N ILE A 1102 -33.09 -63.03 -4.59
CA ILE A 1102 -32.72 -64.14 -5.47
C ILE A 1102 -33.97 -64.59 -6.23
N TYR A 1103 -33.86 -64.66 -7.55
CA TYR A 1103 -34.93 -65.00 -8.47
C TYR A 1103 -34.69 -66.37 -9.10
N ASP A 1104 -35.75 -67.15 -9.34
CA ASP A 1104 -35.65 -68.37 -10.17
C ASP A 1104 -35.62 -68.04 -11.68
N VAL A 1105 -35.50 -69.07 -12.52
CA VAL A 1105 -35.54 -68.92 -13.99
C VAL A 1105 -36.85 -68.36 -14.54
N ASN A 1106 -37.91 -68.34 -13.73
CA ASN A 1106 -39.20 -67.76 -14.09
C ASN A 1106 -39.34 -66.31 -13.59
N GLY A 1107 -38.27 -65.73 -13.02
CA GLY A 1107 -38.24 -64.36 -12.51
C GLY A 1107 -38.98 -64.17 -11.20
N ARG A 1108 -39.32 -65.24 -10.47
CA ARG A 1108 -39.99 -65.17 -9.16
C ARG A 1108 -38.94 -65.05 -8.06
N THR A 1109 -39.12 -64.11 -7.13
CA THR A 1109 -38.27 -64.02 -5.94
C THR A 1109 -38.49 -65.25 -5.07
N VAL A 1110 -37.45 -66.07 -4.92
CA VAL A 1110 -37.48 -67.31 -4.13
C VAL A 1110 -36.80 -67.17 -2.79
N TYR A 1111 -35.92 -66.18 -2.62
CA TYR A 1111 -35.22 -65.92 -1.37
C TYR A 1111 -34.79 -64.46 -1.27
N THR A 1112 -34.80 -63.90 -0.05
CA THR A 1112 -34.31 -62.54 0.23
C THR A 1112 -33.37 -62.57 1.41
N LEU A 1113 -32.15 -62.09 1.20
CA LEU A 1113 -31.08 -62.05 2.19
C LEU A 1113 -30.83 -60.61 2.63
N LYS A 1114 -30.79 -60.36 3.94
CA LYS A 1114 -30.16 -59.15 4.49
C LYS A 1114 -28.66 -59.43 4.62
N ALA A 1115 -27.89 -59.08 3.60
CA ALA A 1115 -26.47 -59.34 3.55
C ALA A 1115 -25.71 -58.27 4.37
N THR A 1116 -24.74 -58.70 5.18
CA THR A 1116 -23.77 -57.82 5.82
C THR A 1116 -22.56 -57.60 4.91
N GLU A 1117 -21.76 -56.57 5.19
CA GLU A 1117 -20.48 -56.36 4.51
C GLU A 1117 -19.54 -57.57 4.75
N GLY A 1118 -18.92 -58.10 3.70
CA GLY A 1118 -18.17 -59.36 3.70
C GLY A 1118 -18.91 -60.53 3.04
N ASP A 1119 -18.50 -61.77 3.35
CA ASP A 1119 -19.06 -63.00 2.80
C ASP A 1119 -20.37 -63.40 3.50
N ASN A 1120 -21.38 -63.78 2.72
CA ASN A 1120 -22.68 -64.23 3.20
C ASN A 1120 -23.06 -65.55 2.50
N GLU A 1121 -23.75 -66.44 3.22
CA GLU A 1121 -24.09 -67.78 2.74
C GLU A 1121 -25.61 -68.02 2.71
N VAL A 1122 -26.10 -68.71 1.67
CA VAL A 1122 -27.49 -69.17 1.55
C VAL A 1122 -27.52 -70.68 1.33
N HIS A 1123 -28.06 -71.41 2.31
CA HIS A 1123 -28.05 -72.88 2.35
C HIS A 1123 -29.38 -73.55 1.96
N THR A 1124 -30.44 -72.78 1.71
CA THR A 1124 -31.82 -73.30 1.70
C THR A 1124 -32.47 -73.37 0.31
N LEU A 1125 -31.71 -73.15 -0.77
CA LEU A 1125 -32.24 -73.14 -2.13
C LEU A 1125 -32.07 -74.52 -2.78
N PRO A 1126 -33.11 -75.11 -3.39
CA PRO A 1126 -32.98 -76.41 -4.06
C PRO A 1126 -32.12 -76.33 -5.33
N ASP A 1127 -31.76 -77.48 -5.90
CA ASP A 1127 -31.02 -77.55 -7.17
C ASP A 1127 -31.72 -76.77 -8.28
N GLY A 1128 -31.02 -75.83 -8.88
CA GLY A 1128 -31.65 -74.90 -9.82
C GLY A 1128 -30.72 -73.80 -10.33
N THR A 1129 -31.21 -73.08 -11.34
CA THR A 1129 -30.58 -71.86 -11.83
C THR A 1129 -31.29 -70.65 -11.21
N TYR A 1130 -30.52 -69.73 -10.67
CA TYR A 1130 -31.02 -68.53 -10.01
C TYR A 1130 -30.32 -67.28 -10.55
N PHE A 1131 -30.99 -66.13 -10.36
CA PHE A 1131 -30.52 -64.82 -10.77
C PHE A 1131 -30.55 -63.86 -9.57
N LEU A 1132 -29.47 -63.12 -9.37
CA LEU A 1132 -29.35 -62.08 -8.35
C LEU A 1132 -28.30 -61.07 -8.78
N GLU A 1133 -28.53 -59.78 -8.51
CA GLU A 1133 -27.57 -58.70 -8.83
C GLU A 1133 -27.00 -58.78 -10.27
N GLY A 1134 -27.85 -59.14 -11.24
CA GLY A 1134 -27.47 -59.30 -12.66
C GLY A 1134 -26.63 -60.53 -12.99
N GLN A 1135 -26.32 -61.39 -12.03
CA GLN A 1135 -25.53 -62.61 -12.19
C GLN A 1135 -26.41 -63.87 -12.18
N LYS A 1136 -26.04 -64.83 -13.02
CA LYS A 1136 -26.64 -66.18 -13.06
C LYS A 1136 -25.78 -67.13 -12.22
N VAL A 1137 -26.37 -67.79 -11.22
CA VAL A 1137 -25.70 -68.81 -10.42
C VAL A 1137 -26.48 -70.12 -10.47
N ILE A 1138 -25.77 -71.25 -10.45
CA ILE A 1138 -26.38 -72.59 -10.49
C ILE A 1138 -26.09 -73.26 -9.16
N VAL A 1139 -27.14 -73.62 -8.42
CA VAL A 1139 -27.05 -74.40 -7.19
C VAL A 1139 -27.22 -75.87 -7.56
N LYS A 1140 -26.27 -76.69 -7.10
CA LYS A 1140 -26.32 -78.15 -7.24
C LYS A 1140 -25.74 -78.76 -5.97
N HIS A 1141 -26.54 -79.56 -5.26
CA HIS A 1141 -26.17 -80.29 -4.06
C HIS A 1141 -25.35 -81.55 -4.39
#